data_AF-A0A2T0TJZ3-F1
#
_entry.id   AF-A0A2T0TJZ3-F1
#
_cell.length_a   1.000
_cell.length_b   1.000
_cell.length_c   1.000
_cell.angle_alpha   90.00
_cell.angle_beta   90.00
_cell.angle_gamma   90.00
#
_symmetry.space_group_name_H-M   'P 1'
#
loop_
_entity.id
_entity.type
_entity.pdbx_description
1 polymer ?
#
loop_
_entity_poly.entity_id
_entity_poly.type
_entity_poly.pdbx_seq_one_letter_code
_entity_poly.pdbx_strand_id
1 'polypeptide(L)'
;MQTWAKRGIQSALVTGGLLMLGTGIASAQENVNPDATPSTIDGGITVPIDIEKNALGTPVGQRELPEIHREISTNQLTGANPLVRDVSDRYDSSVFRGNVVQPNAVVPVNICGNAIAAGGNAGVETTCSQSVAQPDAVLTDGSNGSLAGNVVAVGLAVPAQVTGNAIAVLGNAYANTSADQSASTGGDITTSGERSTLSGNIAAVQGALPIQVTNNAVGGGGNAYTDSDASNSAESLGSLKTDGDNSSGGGNVVGVPLAPIAAVNGNGIAGAGNADSVAKNSATADAGTTRTGINGIPSWTQTSGDPATLAGNVVQPQLAGPVSVDDNAVAGAANSTATSSTVNDAEAGGFTSTTGEGSTLSGNLADAPVALPVSGGGNAVSAIGNTAAQHSNDVTAKAGDGTYTNGDDSVLGANTVTAAPAGAVDVCGDAVAGAGNAAALCDNDVTSETGGYNGTTGNDSVGSGNIGQVPVVVPGEVYGAAASIVGTPTSTTEEHKSITSGGTPNSQDDNGTVSSNIVTAPTAVGAQAFGDAAALVGNPNTDTASDTTLTAGGPSNATGHHGSASGNIVQVPTSNPAQVFGDTVVAVGNGSSNVDSTLESTSGGDATSDGAAGAIAGNVVSAPEATALEVFGNAVGAGSNVESDAANHYSSISGGDVTTTGDRGSLSGNGVAAQAAAPVQVFADTVTGAANGYSNTFGDTTVIAGGDSTSSGKDASLAGNLVTVPVNAVPTVFGEPISAAGISKTTSDSTLLSQAGGDTDTTGNGGALTAHDIPVPVEAAAQVYDVPVEVLGEATALVYTNTTQVTGEDADAVRAADVARGVDLPVGVDSLLGATEVPSLTNLNRLPVGSEMLSTLPVNQLPDTDQLSGVELPTQGLDLPAGDLSLPTDELGLPEERSFGGTLPLVGGNFGFTPVVQGLLPLTPAGRSLPTVPAAPVAVPATLPVVVPVVPVAQPRALGTPALPALPTTSLSGLKLDATGDALKAADGERSLPTAPALAGLDTRSLFGNLEDTIQMPRI
;
A
#
# COMPACT_ATOMS: atom_id res chain seq x y z
N MET A 1 -1.27 26.85 -16.62
CA MET A 1 -2.59 26.35 -16.12
C MET A 1 -3.58 25.95 -17.23
N GLN A 2 -3.79 26.71 -18.32
CA GLN A 2 -4.79 26.35 -19.35
C GLN A 2 -4.58 25.01 -20.08
N THR A 3 -3.35 24.54 -20.22
CA THR A 3 -3.05 23.32 -20.99
C THR A 3 -3.23 22.05 -20.17
N TRP A 4 -3.08 22.12 -18.84
CA TRP A 4 -3.09 20.96 -17.94
C TRP A 4 -4.52 20.57 -17.53
N ALA A 5 -5.37 21.52 -17.12
CA ALA A 5 -6.79 21.25 -16.84
C ALA A 5 -7.55 20.78 -18.09
N LYS A 6 -7.27 21.38 -19.25
CA LYS A 6 -7.88 20.98 -20.53
C LYS A 6 -7.42 19.58 -20.96
N ARG A 7 -6.14 19.24 -20.75
CA ARG A 7 -5.61 17.89 -21.03
C ARG A 7 -6.02 16.86 -19.98
N GLY A 8 -6.21 17.24 -18.72
CA GLY A 8 -6.73 16.38 -17.66
C GLY A 8 -8.18 15.98 -17.94
N ILE A 9 -9.05 16.96 -18.21
CA ILE A 9 -10.45 16.72 -18.58
C ILE A 9 -10.54 15.96 -19.92
N GLN A 10 -9.73 16.31 -20.92
CA GLN A 10 -9.69 15.56 -22.19
C GLN A 10 -9.14 14.14 -22.04
N SER A 11 -8.17 13.91 -21.16
CA SER A 11 -7.62 12.55 -20.95
C SER A 11 -8.57 11.70 -20.12
N ALA A 12 -9.28 12.26 -19.12
CA ALA A 12 -10.33 11.57 -18.38
C ALA A 12 -11.50 11.16 -19.30
N LEU A 13 -11.97 12.06 -20.17
CA LEU A 13 -13.04 11.78 -21.13
C LEU A 13 -12.64 10.83 -22.27
N VAL A 14 -11.42 10.94 -22.80
CA VAL A 14 -10.99 10.18 -23.99
C VAL A 14 -10.36 8.83 -23.64
N THR A 15 -9.68 8.72 -22.50
CA THR A 15 -8.94 7.50 -22.13
C THR A 15 -9.77 6.57 -21.24
N GLY A 16 -10.60 7.11 -20.35
CA GLY A 16 -11.50 6.31 -19.48
C GLY A 16 -12.87 6.04 -20.11
N GLY A 17 -13.52 7.06 -20.69
CA GLY A 17 -14.91 6.95 -21.17
C GLY A 17 -15.07 6.34 -22.57
N LEU A 18 -14.21 6.68 -23.53
CA LEU A 18 -14.45 6.36 -24.96
C LEU A 18 -13.79 5.07 -25.46
N LEU A 19 -12.75 4.57 -24.78
CA LEU A 19 -12.02 3.39 -25.25
C LEU A 19 -12.69 2.06 -24.85
N MET A 20 -13.50 2.05 -23.79
CA MET A 20 -14.38 0.90 -23.44
C MET A 20 -15.72 0.91 -24.18
N LEU A 21 -16.20 2.06 -24.66
CA LEU A 21 -17.47 2.16 -25.42
C LEU A 21 -17.34 1.75 -26.90
N GLY A 22 -16.15 1.37 -27.36
CA GLY A 22 -15.84 1.12 -28.77
C GLY A 22 -16.44 -0.14 -29.39
N THR A 23 -17.01 -1.06 -28.61
CA THR A 23 -17.57 -2.31 -29.14
C THR A 23 -18.81 -2.77 -28.37
N GLY A 24 -20.00 -2.56 -28.95
CA GLY A 24 -21.20 -3.35 -28.65
C GLY A 24 -22.34 -2.64 -27.90
N ILE A 25 -22.98 -1.64 -28.52
CA ILE A 25 -24.28 -1.11 -28.03
C ILE A 25 -25.40 -1.58 -28.95
N ALA A 26 -26.38 -2.31 -28.40
CA ALA A 26 -27.57 -2.76 -29.13
C ALA A 26 -28.78 -3.26 -28.28
N SER A 27 -29.42 -2.41 -27.44
CA SER A 27 -30.89 -2.28 -27.12
C SER A 27 -31.87 -3.51 -27.07
N ALA A 28 -33.03 -3.58 -26.36
CA ALA A 28 -33.76 -2.87 -25.28
C ALA A 28 -35.01 -3.70 -24.86
N GLN A 29 -35.61 -3.47 -23.67
CA GLN A 29 -37.09 -3.51 -23.51
C GLN A 29 -37.62 -2.71 -22.29
N GLU A 30 -38.43 -1.68 -22.57
CA GLU A 30 -39.55 -1.25 -21.72
C GLU A 30 -40.83 -1.95 -22.23
N ASN A 31 -41.22 -3.09 -21.65
CA ASN A 31 -42.63 -3.52 -21.59
C ASN A 31 -42.81 -4.70 -20.62
N VAL A 32 -43.66 -4.53 -19.61
CA VAL A 32 -43.93 -5.57 -18.60
C VAL A 32 -44.87 -6.61 -19.21
N ASN A 33 -44.30 -7.65 -19.81
CA ASN A 33 -44.98 -8.91 -20.11
C ASN A 33 -44.27 -10.03 -19.34
N PRO A 34 -44.91 -10.67 -18.34
CA PRO A 34 -44.28 -11.73 -17.55
C PRO A 34 -43.93 -13.00 -18.35
N ASP A 35 -44.41 -13.11 -19.60
CA ASP A 35 -44.09 -14.21 -20.52
C ASP A 35 -43.10 -13.79 -21.65
N ALA A 36 -42.62 -12.54 -21.68
CA ALA A 36 -41.65 -12.10 -22.68
C ALA A 36 -40.21 -12.39 -22.23
N THR A 37 -39.40 -12.94 -23.13
CA THR A 37 -37.96 -13.13 -22.90
C THR A 37 -37.29 -11.77 -22.63
N PRO A 38 -36.48 -11.63 -21.57
CA PRO A 38 -35.70 -10.41 -21.31
C PRO A 38 -34.91 -9.99 -22.55
N SER A 39 -34.79 -8.68 -22.78
CA SER A 39 -33.92 -8.15 -23.82
C SER A 39 -32.49 -8.60 -23.60
N THR A 40 -31.81 -9.01 -24.68
CA THR A 40 -30.42 -9.44 -24.63
C THR A 40 -29.44 -8.29 -24.36
N ILE A 41 -29.86 -7.04 -24.56
CA ILE A 41 -29.02 -5.85 -24.33
C ILE A 41 -29.90 -4.71 -23.78
N ASP A 42 -29.52 -4.12 -22.66
CA ASP A 42 -30.26 -3.01 -22.02
C ASP A 42 -29.27 -2.06 -21.36
N GLY A 43 -29.02 -0.89 -21.95
CA GLY A 43 -27.96 0.00 -21.47
C GLY A 43 -28.09 1.43 -21.95
N GLY A 44 -27.70 2.37 -21.09
CA GLY A 44 -27.91 3.79 -21.26
C GLY A 44 -26.78 4.65 -20.70
N ILE A 45 -26.42 5.71 -21.43
CA ILE A 45 -25.58 6.79 -20.90
C ILE A 45 -26.47 8.01 -20.70
N THR A 46 -26.46 8.55 -19.48
CA THR A 46 -27.22 9.75 -19.10
C THR A 46 -26.27 10.80 -18.56
N VAL A 47 -26.18 11.96 -19.22
CA VAL A 47 -25.31 13.09 -18.85
C VAL A 47 -26.19 14.34 -18.68
N PRO A 48 -26.81 14.54 -17.52
CA PRO A 48 -27.49 15.78 -17.21
C PRO A 48 -26.47 16.86 -16.82
N ILE A 49 -26.54 17.99 -17.51
CA ILE A 49 -25.65 19.13 -17.36
C ILE A 49 -26.48 20.29 -16.84
N ASP A 50 -26.17 20.72 -15.62
CA ASP A 50 -26.75 21.88 -14.96
C ASP A 50 -25.66 22.94 -14.75
N ILE A 51 -25.80 24.06 -15.43
CA ILE A 51 -24.95 25.23 -15.29
C ILE A 51 -25.86 26.39 -14.91
N GLU A 52 -25.75 26.89 -13.69
CA GLU A 52 -26.65 27.95 -13.22
C GLU A 52 -25.97 28.91 -12.26
N LYS A 53 -26.51 30.14 -12.17
CA LYS A 53 -26.16 31.13 -11.14
C LYS A 53 -24.65 31.42 -11.01
N ASN A 54 -23.94 31.39 -12.14
CA ASN A 54 -22.53 31.79 -12.22
C ASN A 54 -22.42 33.27 -12.58
N ALA A 55 -21.48 33.99 -11.98
CA ALA A 55 -21.29 35.42 -12.23
C ALA A 55 -19.92 35.74 -12.85
N LEU A 56 -19.93 36.67 -13.83
CA LEU A 56 -18.72 37.25 -14.41
C LEU A 56 -18.69 38.76 -14.17
N GLY A 57 -17.74 39.21 -13.36
CA GLY A 57 -17.40 40.59 -13.13
C GLY A 57 -16.47 41.11 -14.22
N THR A 58 -16.84 42.20 -14.87
CA THR A 58 -16.00 42.89 -15.87
C THR A 58 -15.91 44.38 -15.54
N PRO A 59 -15.01 45.17 -16.16
CA PRO A 59 -14.94 46.61 -15.92
C PRO A 59 -16.24 47.38 -16.22
N VAL A 60 -17.19 46.77 -16.95
CA VAL A 60 -18.51 47.35 -17.26
C VAL A 60 -19.62 46.91 -16.30
N GLY A 61 -19.27 46.14 -15.26
CA GLY A 61 -20.19 45.58 -14.25
C GLY A 61 -20.24 44.05 -14.24
N GLN A 62 -20.95 43.50 -13.26
CA GLN A 62 -21.28 42.08 -13.16
C GLN A 62 -22.33 41.68 -14.21
N ARG A 63 -22.16 40.49 -14.78
CA ARG A 63 -23.17 39.81 -15.57
C ARG A 63 -23.35 38.39 -15.06
N GLU A 64 -24.60 37.99 -14.89
CA GLU A 64 -24.94 36.59 -14.71
C GLU A 64 -24.69 35.86 -16.04
N LEU A 65 -24.01 34.73 -15.95
CA LEU A 65 -23.79 33.86 -17.08
C LEU A 65 -25.10 33.11 -17.40
N PRO A 66 -25.36 32.79 -18.68
CA PRO A 66 -26.57 32.08 -19.06
C PRO A 66 -26.70 30.73 -18.35
N GLU A 67 -27.92 30.40 -17.92
CA GLU A 67 -28.26 29.09 -17.40
C GLU A 67 -28.34 28.07 -18.54
N ILE A 68 -27.81 26.86 -18.31
CA ILE A 68 -27.86 25.74 -19.25
C ILE A 68 -28.33 24.51 -18.47
N HIS A 69 -29.52 24.03 -18.80
CA HIS A 69 -30.04 22.74 -18.37
C HIS A 69 -30.16 21.85 -19.60
N ARG A 70 -29.32 20.82 -19.68
CA ARG A 70 -29.27 19.94 -20.84
C ARG A 70 -28.99 18.52 -20.42
N GLU A 71 -29.84 17.59 -20.86
CA GLU A 71 -29.55 16.17 -20.78
C GLU A 71 -29.02 15.67 -22.14
N ILE A 72 -27.91 14.95 -22.10
CA ILE A 72 -27.45 14.12 -23.23
C ILE A 72 -27.71 12.68 -22.81
N SER A 73 -28.65 12.01 -23.48
CA SER A 73 -28.96 10.62 -23.21
C SER A 73 -28.96 9.79 -24.49
N THR A 74 -28.38 8.58 -24.42
CA THR A 74 -28.50 7.58 -25.50
C THR A 74 -29.77 6.72 -25.36
N ASN A 75 -30.51 6.85 -24.26
CA ASN A 75 -31.69 6.03 -23.94
C ASN A 75 -32.79 6.18 -25.00
N GLN A 76 -32.82 7.30 -25.73
CA GLN A 76 -33.79 7.59 -26.79
C GLN A 76 -33.41 7.05 -28.18
N LEU A 77 -32.20 6.54 -28.38
CA LEU A 77 -31.71 6.01 -29.68
C LEU A 77 -31.84 4.48 -29.82
N THR A 78 -32.28 3.81 -28.77
CA THR A 78 -32.26 2.35 -28.61
C THR A 78 -33.29 1.65 -29.50
N GLY A 79 -34.50 2.19 -29.68
CA GLY A 79 -35.59 1.51 -30.42
C GLY A 79 -35.46 1.36 -31.95
N ALA A 80 -34.37 1.78 -32.60
CA ALA A 80 -34.35 2.00 -34.06
C ALA A 80 -33.24 1.28 -34.86
N ASN A 81 -32.50 0.32 -34.31
CA ASN A 81 -31.43 -0.37 -35.07
C ASN A 81 -31.92 -1.69 -35.71
N PRO A 82 -32.11 -1.75 -37.04
CA PRO A 82 -32.59 -2.95 -37.74
C PRO A 82 -31.61 -4.13 -37.71
N LEU A 83 -30.32 -3.90 -37.43
CA LEU A 83 -29.31 -4.96 -37.31
C LEU A 83 -29.45 -5.77 -36.02
N VAL A 84 -30.09 -5.20 -34.99
CA VAL A 84 -30.32 -5.87 -33.69
C VAL A 84 -31.48 -6.85 -33.80
N ARG A 85 -32.58 -6.43 -34.45
CA ARG A 85 -33.70 -7.31 -34.79
C ARG A 85 -33.27 -8.50 -35.65
N ASP A 86 -32.42 -8.26 -36.66
CA ASP A 86 -31.97 -9.29 -37.60
C ASP A 86 -31.04 -10.35 -36.96
N VAL A 87 -30.45 -10.06 -35.80
CA VAL A 87 -29.63 -10.99 -35.02
C VAL A 87 -30.49 -11.72 -34.00
N SER A 88 -31.35 -11.04 -33.24
CA SER A 88 -32.28 -11.67 -32.30
C SER A 88 -33.26 -12.64 -32.97
N ASP A 89 -33.79 -12.29 -34.15
CA ASP A 89 -34.72 -13.15 -34.92
C ASP A 89 -34.01 -14.35 -35.60
N ARG A 90 -32.67 -14.30 -35.72
CA ARG A 90 -31.87 -15.35 -36.39
C ARG A 90 -31.26 -16.36 -35.41
N TYR A 91 -31.34 -16.09 -34.10
CA TYR A 91 -30.77 -16.90 -33.01
C TYR A 91 -31.79 -17.32 -31.94
N ASP A 92 -33.07 -17.54 -32.31
CA ASP A 92 -34.10 -18.19 -31.46
C ASP A 92 -33.82 -19.71 -31.32
N SER A 93 -32.63 -20.03 -30.82
CA SER A 93 -32.21 -21.37 -30.43
C SER A 93 -32.14 -21.43 -28.90
N SER A 94 -32.57 -22.54 -28.31
CA SER A 94 -32.59 -22.75 -26.85
C SER A 94 -31.24 -22.61 -26.14
N VAL A 95 -30.16 -22.46 -26.92
CA VAL A 95 -28.76 -22.35 -26.51
C VAL A 95 -28.51 -20.96 -25.90
N PHE A 96 -28.79 -19.86 -26.62
CA PHE A 96 -28.40 -18.50 -26.16
C PHE A 96 -29.47 -17.74 -25.35
N ARG A 97 -30.42 -18.46 -24.74
CA ARG A 97 -31.54 -17.81 -24.03
C ARG A 97 -31.07 -17.10 -22.76
N GLY A 98 -31.63 -15.93 -22.46
CA GLY A 98 -31.45 -15.27 -21.16
C GLY A 98 -30.08 -14.61 -20.96
N ASN A 99 -29.20 -14.55 -21.96
CA ASN A 99 -28.00 -13.75 -21.84
C ASN A 99 -28.35 -12.25 -21.81
N VAL A 100 -27.74 -11.48 -20.92
CA VAL A 100 -28.00 -10.05 -20.70
C VAL A 100 -26.69 -9.27 -20.83
N VAL A 101 -26.70 -8.18 -21.59
CA VAL A 101 -25.60 -7.20 -21.64
C VAL A 101 -26.13 -5.83 -21.22
N GLN A 102 -25.64 -5.28 -20.10
CA GLN A 102 -26.16 -4.06 -19.50
C GLN A 102 -25.07 -3.01 -19.22
N PRO A 103 -24.75 -2.15 -20.21
CA PRO A 103 -23.85 -1.02 -20.01
C PRO A 103 -24.61 0.25 -19.62
N ASN A 104 -24.45 0.70 -18.38
CA ASN A 104 -25.06 1.89 -17.80
C ASN A 104 -24.01 2.88 -17.29
N ALA A 105 -24.22 4.16 -17.58
CA ALA A 105 -23.41 5.24 -17.05
C ALA A 105 -24.25 6.48 -16.75
N VAL A 106 -24.07 7.04 -15.56
CA VAL A 106 -24.74 8.25 -15.07
C VAL A 106 -23.66 9.28 -14.73
N VAL A 107 -23.65 10.39 -15.46
CA VAL A 107 -22.58 11.41 -15.39
C VAL A 107 -23.18 12.80 -15.23
N PRO A 108 -23.78 13.14 -14.07
CA PRO A 108 -24.24 14.50 -13.81
C PRO A 108 -23.07 15.47 -13.76
N VAL A 109 -23.30 16.66 -14.32
CA VAL A 109 -22.35 17.77 -14.28
C VAL A 109 -23.04 18.98 -13.68
N ASN A 110 -22.58 19.41 -12.51
CA ASN A 110 -23.10 20.59 -11.81
C ASN A 110 -22.03 21.69 -11.77
N ILE A 111 -22.30 22.81 -12.45
CA ILE A 111 -21.48 24.02 -12.41
C ILE A 111 -22.33 25.17 -11.88
N CYS A 112 -22.22 25.42 -10.59
CA CYS A 112 -23.13 26.34 -9.90
C CYS A 112 -22.41 27.26 -8.91
N GLY A 113 -22.90 28.47 -8.73
CA GLY A 113 -22.43 29.30 -7.62
C GLY A 113 -21.04 29.92 -7.79
N ASN A 114 -20.43 29.87 -8.99
CA ASN A 114 -19.06 30.35 -9.19
C ASN A 114 -19.02 31.86 -9.48
N ALA A 115 -18.07 32.57 -8.88
CA ALA A 115 -17.84 34.00 -9.05
C ALA A 115 -16.47 34.27 -9.70
N ILE A 116 -16.47 34.87 -10.90
CA ILE A 116 -15.24 35.22 -11.63
C ILE A 116 -15.16 36.74 -11.80
N ALA A 117 -14.26 37.40 -11.09
CA ALA A 117 -13.99 38.83 -11.18
C ALA A 117 -12.79 39.11 -12.11
N ALA A 118 -13.05 39.47 -13.37
CA ALA A 118 -12.06 39.80 -14.38
C ALA A 118 -12.02 41.33 -14.64
N GLY A 119 -11.40 42.08 -13.74
CA GLY A 119 -11.29 43.55 -13.80
C GLY A 119 -12.50 44.31 -13.25
N GLY A 120 -13.52 43.61 -12.76
CA GLY A 120 -14.65 44.17 -12.01
C GLY A 120 -15.21 43.14 -11.03
N ASN A 121 -16.03 43.57 -10.07
CA ASN A 121 -16.51 42.70 -8.99
C ASN A 121 -17.54 41.66 -9.48
N ALA A 122 -17.55 40.49 -8.85
CA ALA A 122 -18.56 39.45 -9.01
C ALA A 122 -18.92 38.87 -7.64
N GLY A 123 -20.22 38.71 -7.37
CA GLY A 123 -20.74 38.09 -6.16
C GLY A 123 -21.84 37.09 -6.47
N VAL A 124 -21.84 35.96 -5.79
CA VAL A 124 -22.87 34.92 -5.87
C VAL A 124 -23.24 34.42 -4.48
N GLU A 125 -24.54 34.28 -4.24
CA GLU A 125 -25.12 33.62 -3.05
C GLU A 125 -26.18 32.63 -3.53
N THR A 126 -26.00 31.33 -3.29
CA THR A 126 -26.97 30.34 -3.79
C THR A 126 -26.95 28.96 -3.14
N THR A 127 -27.96 28.16 -3.49
CA THR A 127 -28.05 26.74 -3.21
C THR A 127 -28.32 25.99 -4.51
N CYS A 128 -27.67 24.86 -4.70
CA CYS A 128 -27.75 24.02 -5.90
C CYS A 128 -27.89 22.57 -5.48
N SER A 129 -28.72 21.79 -6.17
CA SER A 129 -28.86 20.36 -5.91
C SER A 129 -29.11 19.63 -7.21
N GLN A 130 -28.40 18.52 -7.41
CA GLN A 130 -28.59 17.64 -8.55
C GLN A 130 -28.56 16.19 -8.07
N SER A 131 -29.56 15.39 -8.43
CA SER A 131 -29.58 13.97 -8.09
C SER A 131 -30.07 13.17 -9.28
N VAL A 132 -29.35 12.10 -9.60
CA VAL A 132 -29.65 11.23 -10.73
C VAL A 132 -29.50 9.80 -10.27
N ALA A 133 -30.55 9.00 -10.43
CA ALA A 133 -30.53 7.59 -10.11
C ALA A 133 -30.98 6.80 -11.33
N GLN A 134 -30.25 5.73 -11.66
CA GLN A 134 -30.62 4.78 -12.69
C GLN A 134 -30.44 3.35 -12.15
N PRO A 135 -31.34 2.89 -11.27
CA PRO A 135 -31.26 1.57 -10.66
C PRO A 135 -31.69 0.50 -11.66
N ASP A 136 -30.80 -0.44 -11.92
CA ASP A 136 -31.00 -1.49 -12.90
C ASP A 136 -30.52 -2.84 -12.33
N ALA A 137 -31.47 -3.66 -11.87
CA ALA A 137 -31.20 -5.01 -11.40
C ALA A 137 -31.32 -6.01 -12.56
N VAL A 138 -30.46 -7.03 -12.56
CA VAL A 138 -30.49 -8.11 -13.54
C VAL A 138 -30.98 -9.38 -12.87
N LEU A 139 -32.07 -9.94 -13.38
CA LEU A 139 -32.53 -11.28 -13.04
C LEU A 139 -32.66 -12.10 -14.31
N THR A 140 -31.86 -13.15 -14.42
CA THR A 140 -31.96 -14.11 -15.52
C THR A 140 -31.72 -15.53 -15.02
N ASP A 141 -31.81 -16.51 -15.92
CA ASP A 141 -31.63 -17.92 -15.60
C ASP A 141 -31.06 -18.66 -16.83
N GLY A 142 -29.94 -19.36 -16.62
CA GLY A 142 -29.24 -20.21 -17.57
C GLY A 142 -29.35 -21.69 -17.25
N SER A 143 -30.15 -22.07 -16.25
CA SER A 143 -30.33 -23.44 -15.80
C SER A 143 -30.69 -24.39 -16.94
N ASN A 144 -30.06 -25.57 -16.96
CA ASN A 144 -30.24 -26.61 -17.99
C ASN A 144 -29.91 -26.15 -19.43
N GLY A 145 -29.34 -24.95 -19.60
CA GLY A 145 -28.99 -24.37 -20.89
C GLY A 145 -27.53 -24.61 -21.29
N SER A 146 -27.18 -24.13 -22.48
CA SER A 146 -25.80 -24.12 -22.97
C SER A 146 -25.49 -22.73 -23.49
N LEU A 147 -24.57 -21.99 -22.88
CA LEU A 147 -24.34 -20.57 -23.18
C LEU A 147 -25.57 -19.69 -22.91
N ALA A 148 -26.38 -20.04 -21.90
CA ALA A 148 -27.60 -19.34 -21.51
C ALA A 148 -27.38 -18.50 -20.23
N GLY A 149 -28.24 -17.52 -19.95
CA GLY A 149 -28.25 -16.82 -18.66
C GLY A 149 -26.96 -16.08 -18.28
N ASN A 150 -26.01 -15.86 -19.20
CA ASN A 150 -24.78 -15.14 -18.88
C ASN A 150 -25.04 -13.63 -18.83
N VAL A 151 -24.43 -12.94 -17.88
CA VAL A 151 -24.59 -11.50 -17.66
C VAL A 151 -23.27 -10.79 -17.89
N VAL A 152 -23.28 -9.74 -18.70
CA VAL A 152 -22.20 -8.75 -18.80
C VAL A 152 -22.76 -7.41 -18.41
N ALA A 153 -22.37 -6.84 -17.28
CA ALA A 153 -22.90 -5.59 -16.76
C ALA A 153 -21.78 -4.57 -16.51
N VAL A 154 -22.07 -3.30 -16.76
CA VAL A 154 -21.21 -2.17 -16.43
C VAL A 154 -22.11 -1.10 -15.82
N GLY A 155 -21.88 -0.70 -14.59
CA GLY A 155 -22.54 0.44 -13.95
C GLY A 155 -21.51 1.48 -13.57
N LEU A 156 -21.61 2.69 -14.11
CA LEU A 156 -20.69 3.80 -13.80
C LEU A 156 -21.47 5.03 -13.30
N ALA A 157 -21.22 5.47 -12.07
CA ALA A 157 -21.67 6.75 -11.53
C ALA A 157 -20.48 7.71 -11.48
N VAL A 158 -20.51 8.81 -12.26
CA VAL A 158 -19.39 9.75 -12.38
C VAL A 158 -19.89 11.20 -12.24
N PRO A 159 -20.29 11.64 -11.04
CA PRO A 159 -20.80 12.97 -10.83
C PRO A 159 -19.64 14.00 -10.76
N ALA A 160 -19.69 15.05 -11.59
CA ALA A 160 -18.66 16.10 -11.66
C ALA A 160 -19.19 17.44 -11.15
N GLN A 161 -18.59 17.98 -10.09
CA GLN A 161 -19.04 19.19 -9.40
C GLN A 161 -17.98 20.31 -9.47
N VAL A 162 -18.39 21.49 -9.95
CA VAL A 162 -17.56 22.71 -9.93
C VAL A 162 -18.37 23.85 -9.33
N THR A 163 -18.25 24.06 -8.02
CA THR A 163 -19.16 24.93 -7.28
C THR A 163 -18.47 25.83 -6.27
N GLY A 164 -19.08 26.97 -5.94
CA GLY A 164 -18.59 27.86 -4.88
C GLY A 164 -17.20 28.46 -5.12
N ASN A 165 -16.65 28.39 -6.33
CA ASN A 165 -15.30 28.91 -6.58
C ASN A 165 -15.32 30.44 -6.77
N ALA A 166 -14.37 31.14 -6.15
CA ALA A 166 -14.16 32.57 -6.28
C ALA A 166 -12.80 32.86 -6.94
N ILE A 167 -12.80 33.49 -8.12
CA ILE A 167 -11.58 33.81 -8.87
C ILE A 167 -11.51 35.31 -9.13
N ALA A 168 -10.47 35.98 -8.62
CA ALA A 168 -10.31 37.43 -8.71
C ALA A 168 -9.01 37.86 -9.40
N VAL A 169 -9.15 38.56 -10.53
CA VAL A 169 -8.07 39.25 -11.24
C VAL A 169 -8.45 40.73 -11.33
N LEU A 170 -7.78 41.58 -10.53
CA LEU A 170 -7.99 43.04 -10.51
C LEU A 170 -9.46 43.44 -10.17
N GLY A 171 -10.11 42.72 -9.25
CA GLY A 171 -11.48 42.95 -8.76
C GLY A 171 -11.75 42.17 -7.46
N ASN A 172 -13.01 42.14 -7.00
CA ASN A 172 -13.42 41.31 -5.86
C ASN A 172 -14.36 40.19 -6.31
N ALA A 173 -14.05 38.94 -5.98
CA ALA A 173 -14.91 37.78 -6.18
C ALA A 173 -15.41 37.29 -4.82
N TYR A 174 -16.72 37.06 -4.70
CA TYR A 174 -17.37 36.52 -3.52
C TYR A 174 -18.29 35.36 -3.92
N ALA A 175 -18.11 34.20 -3.31
CA ALA A 175 -18.98 33.03 -3.51
C ALA A 175 -19.46 32.52 -2.15
N ASN A 176 -20.79 32.41 -1.98
CA ASN A 176 -21.40 31.71 -0.86
C ASN A 176 -22.41 30.70 -1.43
N THR A 177 -22.04 29.43 -1.41
CA THR A 177 -22.76 28.38 -2.13
C THR A 177 -22.91 27.14 -1.26
N SER A 178 -24.11 26.58 -1.22
CA SER A 178 -24.34 25.20 -0.75
C SER A 178 -24.71 24.33 -1.95
N ALA A 179 -23.93 23.30 -2.23
CA ALA A 179 -24.12 22.47 -3.41
C ALA A 179 -24.12 20.98 -3.07
N ASP A 180 -25.20 20.28 -3.43
CA ASP A 180 -25.30 18.83 -3.28
C ASP A 180 -25.40 18.16 -4.65
N GLN A 181 -24.66 17.08 -4.85
CA GLN A 181 -24.75 16.26 -6.04
C GLN A 181 -24.75 14.77 -5.69
N SER A 182 -25.66 14.00 -6.29
CA SER A 182 -25.61 12.54 -6.19
C SER A 182 -25.87 11.84 -7.52
N ALA A 183 -25.16 10.75 -7.75
CA ALA A 183 -25.35 9.85 -8.88
C ALA A 183 -25.40 8.42 -8.38
N SER A 184 -26.45 7.67 -8.71
CA SER A 184 -26.50 6.23 -8.46
C SER A 184 -26.85 5.45 -9.71
N THR A 185 -26.25 4.28 -9.85
CA THR A 185 -26.57 3.31 -10.91
C THR A 185 -26.38 1.88 -10.41
N GLY A 186 -26.69 0.89 -11.24
CA GLY A 186 -26.54 -0.52 -10.89
C GLY A 186 -27.71 -1.09 -10.10
N GLY A 187 -27.54 -2.32 -9.65
CA GLY A 187 -28.55 -3.12 -8.97
C GLY A 187 -28.09 -4.57 -8.86
N ASP A 188 -28.79 -5.36 -8.03
CA ASP A 188 -28.44 -6.78 -7.83
C ASP A 188 -28.43 -7.53 -9.16
N ILE A 189 -27.37 -8.31 -9.39
CA ILE A 189 -27.24 -9.23 -10.51
C ILE A 189 -27.43 -10.65 -9.99
N THR A 190 -28.47 -11.32 -10.47
CA THR A 190 -28.79 -12.70 -10.10
C THR A 190 -29.01 -13.53 -11.37
N THR A 191 -28.25 -14.62 -11.50
CA THR A 191 -28.45 -15.64 -12.54
C THR A 191 -28.18 -17.04 -12.00
N SER A 192 -28.50 -18.08 -12.75
CA SER A 192 -28.17 -19.47 -12.39
C SER A 192 -27.60 -20.21 -13.59
N GLY A 193 -26.61 -21.06 -13.33
CA GLY A 193 -25.99 -21.99 -14.26
C GLY A 193 -26.24 -23.44 -13.88
N GLU A 194 -27.25 -23.74 -13.06
CA GLU A 194 -27.50 -25.10 -12.57
C GLU A 194 -27.67 -26.11 -13.73
N ARG A 195 -27.03 -27.28 -13.63
CA ARG A 195 -27.12 -28.38 -14.62
C ARG A 195 -26.82 -27.95 -16.06
N SER A 196 -25.94 -26.97 -16.25
CA SER A 196 -25.71 -26.30 -17.53
C SER A 196 -24.30 -26.50 -18.09
N THR A 197 -24.05 -25.94 -19.28
CA THR A 197 -22.70 -25.80 -19.86
C THR A 197 -22.42 -24.34 -20.21
N LEU A 198 -21.41 -23.72 -19.60
CA LEU A 198 -21.03 -22.32 -19.84
C LEU A 198 -22.20 -21.32 -19.72
N SER A 199 -23.12 -21.56 -18.78
CA SER A 199 -24.32 -20.73 -18.55
C SER A 199 -24.30 -20.12 -17.15
N GLY A 200 -25.02 -19.02 -16.96
CA GLY A 200 -25.11 -18.38 -15.65
C GLY A 200 -23.81 -17.74 -15.18
N ASN A 201 -22.90 -17.35 -16.08
CA ASN A 201 -21.68 -16.63 -15.68
C ASN A 201 -21.96 -15.12 -15.59
N ILE A 202 -21.31 -14.43 -14.67
CA ILE A 202 -21.40 -12.98 -14.48
C ILE A 202 -20.04 -12.35 -14.80
N ALA A 203 -20.03 -11.29 -15.59
CA ALA A 203 -18.93 -10.35 -15.72
C ALA A 203 -19.47 -8.94 -15.44
N ALA A 204 -19.07 -8.32 -14.33
CA ALA A 204 -19.62 -7.05 -13.86
C ALA A 204 -18.52 -6.04 -13.53
N VAL A 205 -18.70 -4.79 -13.97
CA VAL A 205 -17.92 -3.63 -13.52
C VAL A 205 -18.88 -2.69 -12.79
N GLN A 206 -18.55 -2.32 -11.56
CA GLN A 206 -19.30 -1.38 -10.73
C GLN A 206 -18.38 -0.21 -10.38
N GLY A 207 -18.67 1.00 -10.83
CA GLY A 207 -17.78 2.16 -10.69
C GLY A 207 -18.49 3.36 -10.09
N ALA A 208 -17.93 3.93 -9.03
CA ALA A 208 -18.34 5.18 -8.40
C ALA A 208 -17.16 6.16 -8.38
N LEU A 209 -17.30 7.29 -9.08
CA LEU A 209 -16.19 8.21 -9.35
C LEU A 209 -16.62 9.69 -9.23
N PRO A 210 -16.78 10.22 -8.01
CA PRO A 210 -17.06 11.63 -7.81
C PRO A 210 -15.81 12.49 -8.11
N ILE A 211 -16.04 13.61 -8.80
CA ILE A 211 -14.99 14.60 -9.12
C ILE A 211 -15.42 15.96 -8.57
N GLN A 212 -14.60 16.58 -7.73
CA GLN A 212 -14.87 17.89 -7.14
C GLN A 212 -13.76 18.90 -7.44
N VAL A 213 -14.19 20.12 -7.81
CA VAL A 213 -13.37 21.33 -7.77
C VAL A 213 -14.22 22.42 -7.13
N THR A 214 -14.23 22.46 -5.81
CA THR A 214 -15.21 23.25 -5.06
C THR A 214 -14.58 24.23 -4.09
N ASN A 215 -15.27 25.34 -3.86
CA ASN A 215 -14.99 26.24 -2.75
C ASN A 215 -13.54 26.80 -2.77
N ASN A 216 -12.90 26.93 -3.94
CA ASN A 216 -11.54 27.49 -4.03
C ASN A 216 -11.57 29.02 -4.16
N ALA A 217 -10.67 29.71 -3.46
CA ALA A 217 -10.43 31.15 -3.58
C ALA A 217 -9.08 31.43 -4.27
N VAL A 218 -9.10 32.13 -5.41
CA VAL A 218 -7.89 32.45 -6.18
C VAL A 218 -7.79 33.95 -6.47
N GLY A 219 -6.79 34.63 -5.90
CA GLY A 219 -6.54 36.07 -6.04
C GLY A 219 -5.22 36.41 -6.75
N GLY A 220 -5.27 36.74 -8.05
CA GLY A 220 -4.08 37.07 -8.86
C GLY A 220 -3.74 38.56 -8.98
N GLY A 221 -4.40 39.42 -8.19
CA GLY A 221 -4.41 40.88 -8.38
C GLY A 221 -5.60 41.58 -7.68
N GLY A 222 -6.52 40.79 -7.12
CA GLY A 222 -7.75 41.21 -6.47
C GLY A 222 -8.04 40.36 -5.23
N ASN A 223 -9.23 40.52 -4.63
CA ASN A 223 -9.62 39.76 -3.44
C ASN A 223 -10.62 38.65 -3.82
N ALA A 224 -10.33 37.42 -3.44
CA ALA A 224 -11.24 36.29 -3.57
C ALA A 224 -11.69 35.84 -2.18
N TYR A 225 -12.99 35.67 -2.00
CA TYR A 225 -13.58 35.15 -0.77
C TYR A 225 -14.59 34.06 -1.12
N THR A 226 -14.52 32.92 -0.44
CA THR A 226 -15.54 31.87 -0.49
C THR A 226 -15.91 31.41 0.91
N ASP A 227 -17.21 31.23 1.14
CA ASP A 227 -17.80 30.64 2.35
C ASP A 227 -18.90 29.68 1.90
N SER A 228 -18.54 28.42 1.68
CA SER A 228 -19.36 27.48 0.90
C SER A 228 -19.24 26.02 1.37
N ASP A 229 -20.29 25.24 1.13
CA ASP A 229 -20.37 23.81 1.41
C ASP A 229 -20.64 23.04 0.10
N ALA A 230 -19.98 21.90 -0.09
CA ALA A 230 -20.20 21.03 -1.26
C ALA A 230 -20.21 19.54 -0.89
N SER A 231 -21.20 18.79 -1.35
CA SER A 231 -21.26 17.33 -1.25
C SER A 231 -21.38 16.68 -2.63
N ASN A 232 -20.68 15.57 -2.86
CA ASN A 232 -20.74 14.81 -4.10
C ASN A 232 -20.68 13.29 -3.85
N SER A 233 -21.80 12.61 -4.05
CA SER A 233 -21.93 11.17 -3.80
C SER A 233 -22.10 10.39 -5.11
N ALA A 234 -21.34 9.31 -5.27
CA ALA A 234 -21.43 8.37 -6.38
C ALA A 234 -21.66 6.95 -5.86
N GLU A 235 -22.65 6.25 -6.40
CA GLU A 235 -22.97 4.88 -6.01
C GLU A 235 -23.13 4.00 -7.25
N SER A 236 -22.45 2.86 -7.27
CA SER A 236 -22.70 1.77 -8.22
C SER A 236 -23.19 0.55 -7.46
N LEU A 237 -24.49 0.51 -7.24
CA LEU A 237 -25.16 -0.42 -6.35
C LEU A 237 -25.20 -1.87 -6.91
N GLY A 238 -25.48 -2.81 -6.01
CA GLY A 238 -25.81 -4.20 -6.34
C GLY A 238 -24.81 -5.24 -5.85
N SER A 239 -25.33 -6.41 -5.51
CA SER A 239 -24.58 -7.64 -5.23
C SER A 239 -24.56 -8.58 -6.45
N LEU A 240 -23.58 -9.47 -6.50
CA LEU A 240 -23.44 -10.49 -7.53
C LEU A 240 -23.82 -11.86 -6.97
N LYS A 241 -24.81 -12.52 -7.56
CA LYS A 241 -25.18 -13.89 -7.18
C LYS A 241 -25.33 -14.80 -8.39
N THR A 242 -24.67 -15.94 -8.33
CA THR A 242 -25.01 -17.06 -9.21
C THR A 242 -24.86 -18.41 -8.53
N ASP A 243 -25.05 -19.49 -9.28
CA ASP A 243 -24.85 -20.87 -8.88
C ASP A 243 -24.47 -21.68 -10.12
N GLY A 244 -23.62 -22.69 -9.93
CA GLY A 244 -23.07 -23.53 -10.98
C GLY A 244 -23.22 -25.01 -10.66
N ASP A 245 -24.16 -25.35 -9.79
CA ASP A 245 -24.37 -26.71 -9.29
C ASP A 245 -24.62 -27.69 -10.44
N ASN A 246 -23.97 -28.86 -10.41
CA ASN A 246 -24.09 -29.87 -11.46
C ASN A 246 -23.72 -29.37 -12.88
N SER A 247 -22.95 -28.29 -13.01
CA SER A 247 -22.62 -27.66 -14.29
C SER A 247 -21.19 -27.95 -14.79
N SER A 248 -20.93 -27.56 -16.04
CA SER A 248 -19.57 -27.47 -16.58
C SER A 248 -19.32 -26.05 -17.09
N GLY A 249 -18.48 -25.29 -16.40
CA GLY A 249 -18.18 -23.90 -16.77
C GLY A 249 -19.29 -22.90 -16.44
N GLY A 250 -20.30 -23.27 -15.63
CA GLY A 250 -21.39 -22.38 -15.23
C GLY A 250 -21.17 -21.69 -13.90
N GLY A 251 -21.91 -20.62 -13.61
CA GLY A 251 -21.88 -19.98 -12.29
C GLY A 251 -20.53 -19.33 -11.91
N ASN A 252 -19.70 -18.91 -12.87
CA ASN A 252 -18.47 -18.17 -12.55
C ASN A 252 -18.72 -16.67 -12.51
N VAL A 253 -17.96 -15.95 -11.69
CA VAL A 253 -18.07 -14.49 -11.52
C VAL A 253 -16.73 -13.82 -11.81
N VAL A 254 -16.77 -12.76 -12.60
CA VAL A 254 -15.71 -11.76 -12.70
C VAL A 254 -16.31 -10.42 -12.27
N GLY A 255 -15.89 -9.89 -11.12
CA GLY A 255 -16.43 -8.66 -10.56
C GLY A 255 -15.35 -7.60 -10.40
N VAL A 256 -15.62 -6.35 -10.78
CA VAL A 256 -14.65 -5.25 -10.67
C VAL A 256 -15.31 -4.01 -10.06
N PRO A 257 -15.29 -3.85 -8.72
CA PRO A 257 -15.76 -2.65 -8.05
C PRO A 257 -14.63 -1.60 -7.96
N LEU A 258 -14.94 -0.35 -8.35
CA LEU A 258 -14.01 0.77 -8.42
C LEU A 258 -14.61 2.02 -7.76
N ALA A 259 -14.01 2.50 -6.68
CA ALA A 259 -14.45 3.67 -5.93
C ALA A 259 -13.37 4.78 -5.78
N PRO A 260 -12.74 5.27 -6.87
CA PRO A 260 -11.79 6.37 -6.75
C PRO A 260 -12.49 7.74 -6.60
N ILE A 261 -11.95 8.60 -5.75
CA ILE A 261 -12.39 10.00 -5.60
C ILE A 261 -11.30 10.94 -6.13
N ALA A 262 -11.69 12.04 -6.78
CA ALA A 262 -10.76 13.11 -7.15
C ALA A 262 -11.28 14.48 -6.70
N ALA A 263 -10.53 15.15 -5.81
CA ALA A 263 -10.97 16.39 -5.18
C ALA A 263 -9.87 17.47 -5.18
N VAL A 264 -10.27 18.71 -5.45
CA VAL A 264 -9.42 19.91 -5.27
C VAL A 264 -10.28 20.99 -4.66
N ASN A 265 -10.32 21.06 -3.34
CA ASN A 265 -11.35 21.81 -2.66
C ASN A 265 -10.79 22.81 -1.66
N GLY A 266 -11.51 23.91 -1.44
CA GLY A 266 -11.23 24.83 -0.34
C GLY A 266 -9.87 25.56 -0.37
N ASN A 267 -9.10 25.46 -1.45
CA ASN A 267 -7.75 26.05 -1.51
C ASN A 267 -7.80 27.58 -1.60
N GLY A 268 -6.91 28.25 -0.86
CA GLY A 268 -6.66 29.68 -0.93
C GLY A 268 -5.33 29.96 -1.65
N ILE A 269 -5.36 30.65 -2.80
CA ILE A 269 -4.16 30.96 -3.57
C ILE A 269 -4.12 32.46 -3.90
N ALA A 270 -3.11 33.17 -3.41
CA ALA A 270 -2.96 34.61 -3.63
C ALA A 270 -1.56 34.99 -4.16
N GLY A 271 -1.50 35.76 -5.25
CA GLY A 271 -0.25 36.26 -5.84
C GLY A 271 -0.03 37.77 -5.73
N ALA A 272 -1.10 38.55 -5.59
CA ALA A 272 -1.08 39.99 -5.32
C ALA A 272 -2.49 40.41 -4.91
N GLY A 273 -2.86 40.27 -3.62
CA GLY A 273 -4.25 40.43 -3.17
C GLY A 273 -4.53 39.61 -1.91
N ASN A 274 -5.80 39.25 -1.68
CA ASN A 274 -6.19 38.32 -0.62
C ASN A 274 -6.97 37.15 -1.21
N ALA A 275 -6.74 35.94 -0.70
CA ALA A 275 -7.60 34.78 -0.91
C ALA A 275 -8.04 34.26 0.45
N ASP A 276 -9.34 34.09 0.65
CA ASP A 276 -9.90 33.60 1.90
C ASP A 276 -10.96 32.55 1.56
N SER A 277 -10.76 31.35 2.08
CA SER A 277 -11.60 30.19 1.83
C SER A 277 -12.09 29.61 3.13
N VAL A 278 -13.40 29.58 3.31
CA VAL A 278 -14.10 28.82 4.33
C VAL A 278 -14.90 27.74 3.61
N ALA A 279 -14.54 26.48 3.81
CA ALA A 279 -15.07 25.38 3.02
C ALA A 279 -15.48 24.18 3.87
N LYS A 280 -16.59 23.54 3.49
CA LYS A 280 -16.84 22.14 3.89
C LYS A 280 -17.07 21.30 2.66
N ASN A 281 -16.34 20.22 2.54
CA ASN A 281 -16.42 19.36 1.36
C ASN A 281 -16.63 17.93 1.79
N SER A 282 -17.54 17.22 1.12
CA SER A 282 -17.64 15.78 1.25
C SER A 282 -17.74 15.10 -0.10
N ALA A 283 -17.04 13.98 -0.24
CA ALA A 283 -17.17 13.08 -1.37
C ALA A 283 -17.34 11.64 -0.90
N THR A 284 -18.31 10.94 -1.48
CA THR A 284 -18.57 9.53 -1.21
C THR A 284 -18.54 8.73 -2.51
N ALA A 285 -17.85 7.60 -2.52
CA ALA A 285 -17.81 6.65 -3.63
C ALA A 285 -18.07 5.24 -3.10
N ASP A 286 -19.21 4.67 -3.45
CA ASP A 286 -19.58 3.29 -3.08
C ASP A 286 -19.73 2.44 -4.34
N ALA A 287 -18.90 1.42 -4.48
CA ALA A 287 -18.93 0.46 -5.57
C ALA A 287 -19.24 -0.95 -5.08
N GLY A 288 -20.50 -1.35 -5.25
CA GLY A 288 -21.00 -2.67 -4.89
C GLY A 288 -21.66 -2.67 -3.52
N THR A 289 -22.89 -3.19 -3.44
CA THR A 289 -23.59 -3.36 -2.15
C THR A 289 -23.68 -4.83 -1.77
N THR A 290 -23.83 -5.10 -0.48
CA THR A 290 -23.93 -6.48 0.01
C THR A 290 -25.37 -6.99 0.03
N ARG A 291 -25.50 -8.32 0.05
CA ARG A 291 -26.73 -9.05 0.36
C ARG A 291 -26.46 -10.06 1.46
N THR A 292 -27.50 -10.56 2.14
CA THR A 292 -27.30 -11.64 3.12
C THR A 292 -26.67 -12.87 2.47
N GLY A 293 -25.51 -13.30 2.96
CA GLY A 293 -24.77 -14.46 2.49
C GLY A 293 -24.74 -15.62 3.46
N ILE A 294 -23.79 -16.52 3.25
CA ILE A 294 -23.62 -17.75 4.04
C ILE A 294 -23.44 -17.38 5.51
N ASN A 295 -24.09 -18.13 6.40
CA ASN A 295 -24.08 -17.90 7.86
C ASN A 295 -24.57 -16.50 8.30
N GLY A 296 -25.32 -15.79 7.44
CA GLY A 296 -25.82 -14.45 7.72
C GLY A 296 -24.78 -13.34 7.54
N ILE A 297 -23.60 -13.65 6.99
CA ILE A 297 -22.55 -12.69 6.67
C ILE A 297 -22.99 -11.86 5.46
N PRO A 298 -23.05 -10.53 5.52
CA PRO A 298 -23.28 -9.69 4.35
C PRO A 298 -22.19 -9.98 3.29
N SER A 299 -22.58 -10.35 2.08
CA SER A 299 -21.65 -10.68 0.99
C SER A 299 -22.00 -9.89 -0.26
N TRP A 300 -20.97 -9.35 -0.89
CA TRP A 300 -21.07 -8.69 -2.19
C TRP A 300 -21.18 -9.72 -3.31
N THR A 301 -20.34 -10.77 -3.29
CA THR A 301 -20.37 -11.85 -4.28
C THR A 301 -20.70 -13.20 -3.64
N GLN A 302 -21.61 -13.95 -4.27
CA GLN A 302 -21.98 -15.32 -3.89
C GLN A 302 -22.08 -16.21 -5.13
N THR A 303 -21.43 -17.38 -5.10
CA THR A 303 -21.64 -18.42 -6.10
C THR A 303 -21.54 -19.82 -5.49
N SER A 304 -21.76 -20.86 -6.29
CA SER A 304 -21.59 -22.27 -5.91
C SER A 304 -21.25 -23.11 -7.13
N GLY A 305 -20.79 -24.33 -6.91
CA GLY A 305 -20.44 -25.26 -7.97
C GLY A 305 -20.53 -26.70 -7.52
N ASP A 306 -21.63 -27.13 -6.88
CA ASP A 306 -21.69 -28.40 -6.15
C ASP A 306 -22.53 -29.50 -6.84
N PRO A 307 -21.98 -30.72 -7.01
CA PRO A 307 -20.65 -30.90 -7.59
C PRO A 307 -20.63 -30.42 -9.05
N ALA A 308 -19.51 -29.87 -9.51
CA ALA A 308 -19.38 -29.34 -10.87
C ALA A 308 -17.94 -29.39 -11.40
N THR A 309 -17.73 -28.90 -12.63
CA THR A 309 -16.39 -28.72 -13.22
C THR A 309 -16.22 -27.30 -13.72
N LEU A 310 -15.15 -26.60 -13.29
CA LEU A 310 -14.89 -25.20 -13.69
C LEU A 310 -16.08 -24.27 -13.38
N ALA A 311 -16.76 -24.48 -12.25
CA ALA A 311 -17.94 -23.71 -11.87
C ALA A 311 -17.73 -23.00 -10.53
N GLY A 312 -18.53 -21.98 -10.23
CA GLY A 312 -18.46 -21.30 -8.94
C GLY A 312 -17.11 -20.58 -8.69
N ASN A 313 -16.31 -20.29 -9.71
CA ASN A 313 -15.06 -19.57 -9.51
C ASN A 313 -15.30 -18.05 -9.50
N VAL A 314 -14.53 -17.31 -8.71
CA VAL A 314 -14.60 -15.84 -8.65
C VAL A 314 -13.23 -15.23 -8.91
N VAL A 315 -13.20 -14.18 -9.75
CA VAL A 315 -12.04 -13.30 -9.92
C VAL A 315 -12.47 -11.86 -9.68
N GLN A 316 -11.80 -11.17 -8.76
CA GLN A 316 -12.23 -9.83 -8.33
C GLN A 316 -11.07 -8.87 -7.97
N PRO A 317 -10.63 -8.03 -8.91
CA PRO A 317 -9.82 -6.86 -8.58
C PRO A 317 -10.71 -5.72 -8.06
N GLN A 318 -10.34 -5.12 -6.92
CA GLN A 318 -11.13 -4.09 -6.23
C GLN A 318 -10.24 -2.88 -5.95
N LEU A 319 -10.76 -1.66 -6.07
CA LEU A 319 -9.97 -0.43 -5.85
C LEU A 319 -10.79 0.64 -5.14
N ALA A 320 -10.28 1.15 -4.03
CA ALA A 320 -10.82 2.30 -3.31
C ALA A 320 -9.70 3.31 -2.96
N GLY A 321 -10.04 4.59 -2.95
CA GLY A 321 -9.12 5.62 -2.45
C GLY A 321 -9.35 6.99 -3.08
N PRO A 322 -9.36 8.06 -2.28
CA PRO A 322 -9.30 9.42 -2.79
C PRO A 322 -7.90 9.82 -3.27
N VAL A 323 -7.88 10.75 -4.22
CA VAL A 323 -6.76 11.66 -4.47
C VAL A 323 -7.27 13.07 -4.28
N SER A 324 -6.84 13.74 -3.21
CA SER A 324 -7.34 15.07 -2.88
C SER A 324 -6.24 16.09 -2.57
N VAL A 325 -6.53 17.35 -2.86
CA VAL A 325 -5.67 18.49 -2.53
C VAL A 325 -6.55 19.59 -1.99
N ASP A 326 -6.58 19.73 -0.67
CA ASP A 326 -7.60 20.51 -0.02
C ASP A 326 -7.00 21.57 0.90
N ASP A 327 -7.57 22.78 0.87
CA ASP A 327 -7.37 23.77 1.93
C ASP A 327 -5.93 24.25 2.13
N ASN A 328 -5.16 24.21 1.03
CA ASN A 328 -3.82 24.76 1.02
C ASN A 328 -3.89 26.29 0.90
N ALA A 329 -3.11 26.99 1.73
CA ALA A 329 -2.98 28.43 1.73
C ALA A 329 -1.63 28.86 1.15
N VAL A 330 -1.63 29.43 -0.06
CA VAL A 330 -0.41 29.84 -0.75
C VAL A 330 -0.40 31.34 -1.00
N ALA A 331 0.63 32.06 -0.56
CA ALA A 331 0.77 33.49 -0.82
C ALA A 331 2.14 33.92 -1.34
N GLY A 332 2.13 34.81 -2.33
CA GLY A 332 3.29 35.62 -2.74
C GLY A 332 2.94 37.10 -2.70
N ALA A 333 3.62 37.90 -1.86
CA ALA A 333 3.35 39.34 -1.71
C ALA A 333 1.86 39.68 -1.44
N ALA A 334 1.18 38.82 -0.67
CA ALA A 334 -0.27 38.75 -0.49
C ALA A 334 -0.64 38.06 0.84
N ASN A 335 -1.94 38.01 1.20
CA ASN A 335 -2.42 37.14 2.28
C ASN A 335 -3.29 36.01 1.72
N SER A 336 -3.19 34.82 2.34
CA SER A 336 -4.06 33.69 2.03
C SER A 336 -4.51 32.97 3.30
N THR A 337 -5.81 32.73 3.41
CA THR A 337 -6.39 31.91 4.49
C THR A 337 -7.22 30.78 3.88
N ALA A 338 -7.09 29.58 4.43
CA ALA A 338 -7.99 28.48 4.17
C ALA A 338 -8.42 27.86 5.52
N THR A 339 -9.72 27.72 5.73
CA THR A 339 -10.31 27.07 6.90
C THR A 339 -11.35 26.08 6.44
N SER A 340 -11.26 24.83 6.86
CA SER A 340 -12.15 23.81 6.32
C SER A 340 -12.31 22.54 7.14
N SER A 341 -13.27 21.73 6.67
CA SER A 341 -13.39 20.32 6.99
C SER A 341 -13.69 19.53 5.71
N THR A 342 -12.95 18.46 5.47
CA THR A 342 -13.10 17.59 4.30
C THR A 342 -13.35 16.16 4.75
N VAL A 343 -14.31 15.48 4.12
CA VAL A 343 -14.61 14.06 4.36
C VAL A 343 -14.60 13.33 3.02
N ASN A 344 -13.74 12.32 2.87
CA ASN A 344 -13.69 11.48 1.69
C ASN A 344 -13.87 10.02 2.08
N ASP A 345 -14.93 9.39 1.59
CA ASP A 345 -15.25 8.00 1.92
C ASP A 345 -15.40 7.17 0.64
N ALA A 346 -14.51 6.19 0.47
CA ALA A 346 -14.42 5.34 -0.71
C ALA A 346 -14.50 3.87 -0.31
N GLU A 347 -15.55 3.16 -0.73
CA GLU A 347 -15.77 1.74 -0.45
C GLU A 347 -15.95 0.96 -1.76
N ALA A 348 -15.24 -0.16 -1.90
CA ALA A 348 -15.33 -1.03 -3.06
C ALA A 348 -15.40 -2.52 -2.68
N GLY A 349 -16.45 -3.21 -3.16
CA GLY A 349 -16.59 -4.66 -3.05
C GLY A 349 -17.17 -5.12 -1.72
N GLY A 350 -16.59 -6.16 -1.14
CA GLY A 350 -17.03 -6.74 0.13
C GLY A 350 -16.82 -8.25 0.22
N PHE A 351 -17.45 -8.88 1.21
CA PHE A 351 -17.24 -10.31 1.48
C PHE A 351 -17.67 -11.18 0.29
N THR A 352 -16.88 -12.21 -0.01
CA THR A 352 -17.11 -13.12 -1.13
C THR A 352 -17.20 -14.55 -0.65
N SER A 353 -18.22 -15.28 -1.09
CA SER A 353 -18.35 -16.70 -0.76
C SER A 353 -18.65 -17.56 -1.96
N THR A 354 -18.07 -18.77 -1.95
CA THR A 354 -18.37 -19.81 -2.93
C THR A 354 -18.29 -21.21 -2.35
N THR A 355 -18.75 -22.22 -3.09
CA THR A 355 -18.61 -23.64 -2.77
C THR A 355 -18.23 -24.43 -4.03
N GLY A 356 -17.52 -25.54 -3.85
CA GLY A 356 -17.11 -26.48 -4.88
C GLY A 356 -17.00 -27.89 -4.31
N GLU A 357 -17.97 -28.29 -3.47
CA GLU A 357 -18.04 -29.60 -2.84
C GLU A 357 -18.14 -30.70 -3.91
N GLY A 358 -17.37 -31.79 -3.79
CA GLY A 358 -17.38 -32.91 -4.73
C GLY A 358 -16.94 -32.56 -6.17
N SER A 359 -16.24 -31.44 -6.36
CA SER A 359 -16.05 -30.82 -7.68
C SER A 359 -14.63 -30.90 -8.24
N THR A 360 -14.44 -30.48 -9.50
CA THR A 360 -13.10 -30.34 -10.12
C THR A 360 -12.87 -28.93 -10.61
N LEU A 361 -11.81 -28.25 -10.14
CA LEU A 361 -11.49 -26.87 -10.51
C LEU A 361 -12.66 -25.89 -10.28
N SER A 362 -13.46 -26.11 -9.24
CA SER A 362 -14.62 -25.27 -8.89
C SER A 362 -14.42 -24.61 -7.53
N GLY A 363 -15.15 -23.53 -7.28
CA GLY A 363 -15.10 -22.83 -5.98
C GLY A 363 -13.79 -22.06 -5.72
N ASN A 364 -12.94 -21.82 -6.72
CA ASN A 364 -11.69 -21.09 -6.52
C ASN A 364 -11.93 -19.57 -6.48
N LEU A 365 -11.17 -18.86 -5.64
CA LEU A 365 -11.25 -17.42 -5.46
C LEU A 365 -9.90 -16.77 -5.77
N ALA A 366 -9.91 -15.76 -6.64
CA ALA A 366 -8.78 -14.85 -6.86
C ALA A 366 -9.21 -13.43 -6.51
N ASP A 367 -8.66 -12.90 -5.43
CA ASP A 367 -9.05 -11.63 -4.83
C ASP A 367 -7.87 -10.65 -4.81
N ALA A 368 -8.08 -9.42 -5.30
CA ALA A 368 -7.02 -8.42 -5.34
C ALA A 368 -7.55 -7.03 -4.96
N PRO A 369 -7.93 -6.83 -3.69
CA PRO A 369 -8.40 -5.53 -3.21
C PRO A 369 -7.23 -4.56 -3.00
N VAL A 370 -7.48 -3.28 -3.23
CA VAL A 370 -6.47 -2.20 -3.10
C VAL A 370 -7.12 -0.97 -2.46
N ALA A 371 -6.54 -0.48 -1.36
CA ALA A 371 -6.97 0.75 -0.69
C ALA A 371 -5.77 1.72 -0.58
N LEU A 372 -5.79 2.82 -1.33
CA LEU A 372 -4.66 3.75 -1.41
C LEU A 372 -5.12 5.23 -1.43
N PRO A 373 -5.58 5.78 -0.29
CA PRO A 373 -5.80 7.21 -0.13
C PRO A 373 -4.51 8.01 -0.33
N VAL A 374 -4.66 9.14 -1.02
CA VAL A 374 -3.62 10.17 -1.16
C VAL A 374 -4.25 11.54 -0.89
N SER A 375 -3.85 12.21 0.19
CA SER A 375 -4.31 13.56 0.50
C SER A 375 -3.15 14.54 0.64
N GLY A 376 -3.43 15.81 0.43
CA GLY A 376 -2.50 16.89 0.68
C GLY A 376 -3.27 18.15 1.07
N GLY A 377 -3.27 18.49 2.35
CA GLY A 377 -4.09 19.60 2.81
C GLY A 377 -3.61 20.31 4.06
N GLY A 378 -4.23 21.44 4.38
CA GLY A 378 -3.85 22.24 5.54
C GLY A 378 -2.44 22.85 5.48
N ASN A 379 -1.80 22.89 4.30
CA ASN A 379 -0.44 23.40 4.18
C ASN A 379 -0.42 24.92 3.93
N ALA A 380 0.52 25.62 4.57
CA ALA A 380 0.68 27.06 4.50
C ALA A 380 2.05 27.44 3.91
N VAL A 381 2.07 28.14 2.78
CA VAL A 381 3.31 28.51 2.08
C VAL A 381 3.40 30.02 1.83
N SER A 382 4.52 30.63 2.21
CA SER A 382 4.74 32.09 2.12
C SER A 382 6.11 32.47 1.56
N ALA A 383 6.19 33.52 0.74
CA ALA A 383 7.45 34.13 0.29
C ALA A 383 7.66 35.62 0.64
N ILE A 384 6.60 36.43 0.85
CA ILE A 384 6.54 37.63 1.73
C ILE A 384 5.05 37.75 2.17
N GLY A 385 4.71 37.53 3.47
CA GLY A 385 3.43 36.91 3.98
C GLY A 385 2.20 37.78 4.37
N ASN A 386 1.13 37.29 5.00
CA ASN A 386 0.89 36.12 5.87
C ASN A 386 0.08 34.97 5.21
N THR A 387 0.27 33.70 5.64
CA THR A 387 -0.64 32.58 5.31
C THR A 387 -1.11 31.82 6.55
N ALA A 388 -2.35 31.35 6.51
CA ALA A 388 -2.96 30.52 7.55
C ALA A 388 -3.80 29.41 6.92
N ALA A 389 -3.58 28.16 7.32
CA ALA A 389 -4.39 27.01 6.96
C ALA A 389 -4.93 26.36 8.24
N GLN A 390 -6.22 26.05 8.28
CA GLN A 390 -6.87 25.28 9.34
C GLN A 390 -7.67 24.20 8.65
N HIS A 391 -7.29 22.94 8.86
CA HIS A 391 -7.81 21.83 8.10
C HIS A 391 -8.16 20.69 9.05
N SER A 392 -9.36 20.15 8.86
CA SER A 392 -9.75 18.86 9.41
C SER A 392 -10.08 17.93 8.25
N ASN A 393 -9.54 16.73 8.27
CA ASN A 393 -9.71 15.76 7.20
C ASN A 393 -10.03 14.39 7.77
N ASP A 394 -11.06 13.76 7.22
CA ASP A 394 -11.48 12.40 7.53
C ASP A 394 -11.48 11.63 6.20
N VAL A 395 -10.60 10.64 6.09
CA VAL A 395 -10.43 9.84 4.89
C VAL A 395 -10.65 8.38 5.23
N THR A 396 -11.64 7.77 4.59
CA THR A 396 -11.87 6.32 4.63
C THR A 396 -11.71 5.72 3.24
N ALA A 397 -10.89 4.68 3.14
CA ALA A 397 -10.73 3.89 1.92
C ALA A 397 -10.80 2.40 2.25
N LYS A 398 -11.83 1.71 1.77
CA LYS A 398 -12.08 0.30 2.06
C LYS A 398 -12.23 -0.51 0.78
N ALA A 399 -11.46 -1.58 0.64
CA ALA A 399 -11.57 -2.50 -0.49
C ALA A 399 -11.62 -3.95 -0.01
N GLY A 400 -12.73 -4.65 -0.28
CA GLY A 400 -12.97 -6.00 0.21
C GLY A 400 -13.24 -6.07 1.72
N ASP A 401 -13.56 -7.28 2.20
CA ASP A 401 -13.89 -7.56 3.61
C ASP A 401 -13.50 -9.00 4.02
N GLY A 402 -13.50 -9.93 3.05
CA GLY A 402 -13.04 -11.29 3.27
C GLY A 402 -13.52 -12.28 2.22
N THR A 403 -13.03 -13.51 2.32
CA THR A 403 -13.33 -14.62 1.42
C THR A 403 -13.63 -15.90 2.20
N TYR A 404 -14.55 -16.70 1.69
CA TYR A 404 -14.81 -18.05 2.18
C TYR A 404 -15.14 -19.02 1.05
N THR A 405 -14.53 -20.20 1.06
CA THR A 405 -14.90 -21.28 0.14
C THR A 405 -14.88 -22.65 0.80
N ASN A 406 -15.77 -23.55 0.36
CA ASN A 406 -15.81 -24.94 0.79
C ASN A 406 -15.54 -25.85 -0.41
N GLY A 407 -14.54 -26.73 -0.32
CA GLY A 407 -14.19 -27.70 -1.36
C GLY A 407 -14.01 -29.10 -0.81
N ASP A 408 -14.83 -29.52 0.14
CA ASP A 408 -14.86 -30.90 0.62
C ASP A 408 -15.09 -31.88 -0.57
N ASP A 409 -14.48 -33.06 -0.53
CA ASP A 409 -14.51 -34.10 -1.58
C ASP A 409 -14.06 -33.62 -2.99
N SER A 410 -13.34 -32.50 -3.10
CA SER A 410 -13.02 -31.88 -4.39
C SER A 410 -11.60 -32.17 -4.92
N VAL A 411 -11.34 -31.80 -6.18
CA VAL A 411 -10.04 -31.86 -6.84
C VAL A 411 -9.68 -30.49 -7.41
N LEU A 412 -8.60 -29.89 -6.91
CA LEU A 412 -8.14 -28.54 -7.30
C LEU A 412 -9.24 -27.47 -7.14
N GLY A 413 -10.14 -27.64 -6.18
CA GLY A 413 -11.23 -26.73 -5.87
C GLY A 413 -10.96 -25.89 -4.62
N ALA A 414 -11.79 -24.89 -4.37
CA ALA A 414 -11.76 -24.10 -3.13
C ALA A 414 -10.38 -23.53 -2.74
N ASN A 415 -9.53 -23.20 -3.72
CA ASN A 415 -8.27 -22.51 -3.45
C ASN A 415 -8.49 -20.99 -3.48
N THR A 416 -7.83 -20.27 -2.58
CA THR A 416 -7.85 -18.80 -2.53
C THR A 416 -6.48 -18.22 -2.81
N VAL A 417 -6.43 -17.15 -3.59
CA VAL A 417 -5.25 -16.31 -3.76
C VAL A 417 -5.65 -14.86 -3.53
N THR A 418 -5.04 -14.20 -2.56
CA THR A 418 -5.34 -12.82 -2.18
C THR A 418 -4.07 -11.95 -2.20
N ALA A 419 -4.11 -10.81 -2.90
CA ALA A 419 -3.05 -9.80 -2.86
C ALA A 419 -3.68 -8.45 -2.51
N ALA A 420 -3.40 -7.96 -1.31
CA ALA A 420 -4.19 -6.89 -0.71
C ALA A 420 -3.30 -5.73 -0.23
N PRO A 421 -2.83 -4.82 -1.09
CA PRO A 421 -2.09 -3.65 -0.62
C PRO A 421 -3.02 -2.57 -0.06
N ALA A 422 -2.73 -2.13 1.17
CA ALA A 422 -3.24 -0.91 1.76
C ALA A 422 -2.10 0.08 2.03
N GLY A 423 -2.40 1.36 1.98
CA GLY A 423 -1.41 2.39 2.26
C GLY A 423 -2.06 3.76 2.30
N ALA A 424 -1.35 4.73 2.86
CA ALA A 424 -1.82 6.11 2.89
C ALA A 424 -0.64 7.05 2.67
N VAL A 425 -0.84 8.02 1.78
CA VAL A 425 0.16 9.07 1.52
C VAL A 425 -0.47 10.41 1.80
N ASP A 426 -0.04 11.05 2.87
CA ASP A 426 -0.63 12.31 3.32
C ASP A 426 0.43 13.38 3.57
N VAL A 427 0.08 14.62 3.23
CA VAL A 427 0.87 15.81 3.53
C VAL A 427 -0.01 16.82 4.24
N CYS A 428 0.21 17.02 5.53
CA CYS A 428 -0.67 17.85 6.35
C CYS A 428 0.02 18.84 7.27
N GLY A 429 -0.56 20.03 7.43
CA GLY A 429 -0.12 20.94 8.48
C GLY A 429 1.28 21.53 8.26
N ASP A 430 1.85 21.47 7.05
CA ASP A 430 3.20 21.98 6.81
C ASP A 430 3.20 23.51 6.64
N ALA A 431 4.11 24.19 7.33
CA ALA A 431 4.28 25.64 7.30
C ALA A 431 5.65 26.04 6.74
N VAL A 432 5.67 26.71 5.57
CA VAL A 432 6.91 27.15 4.90
C VAL A 432 6.95 28.66 4.73
N ALA A 433 8.05 29.32 5.13
CA ALA A 433 8.23 30.77 5.06
C ALA A 433 9.55 31.27 4.42
N GLY A 434 9.45 32.15 3.43
CA GLY A 434 10.57 32.91 2.83
C GLY A 434 10.78 34.33 3.41
N ALA A 435 9.70 34.99 3.86
CA ALA A 435 9.67 36.12 4.82
C ALA A 435 8.22 36.25 5.37
N GLY A 436 8.00 35.89 6.65
CA GLY A 436 6.74 35.30 7.21
C GLY A 436 5.46 36.14 7.33
N ASN A 437 4.39 35.69 8.01
CA ASN A 437 4.14 34.42 8.72
C ASN A 437 3.55 33.32 7.80
N ALA A 438 3.67 32.05 8.19
CA ALA A 438 2.91 30.92 7.64
C ALA A 438 2.46 30.07 8.84
N ALA A 439 1.17 29.81 8.99
CA ALA A 439 0.62 29.07 10.12
C ALA A 439 -0.27 27.93 9.60
N ALA A 440 -0.09 26.73 10.11
CA ALA A 440 -0.83 25.55 9.68
C ALA A 440 -1.35 24.82 10.93
N LEU A 441 -2.64 24.50 10.92
CA LEU A 441 -3.31 23.66 11.90
C LEU A 441 -3.95 22.50 11.13
N CYS A 442 -3.59 21.27 11.48
CA CYS A 442 -4.15 20.07 10.86
C CYS A 442 -4.68 19.10 11.92
N ASP A 443 -5.86 18.55 11.67
CA ASP A 443 -6.43 17.38 12.34
C ASP A 443 -6.77 16.38 11.21
N ASN A 444 -6.10 15.24 11.17
CA ASN A 444 -6.22 14.30 10.07
C ASN A 444 -6.50 12.90 10.61
N ASP A 445 -7.62 12.32 10.22
CA ASP A 445 -8.01 10.94 10.50
C ASP A 445 -8.04 10.15 9.19
N VAL A 446 -7.24 9.10 9.10
CA VAL A 446 -7.10 8.29 7.89
C VAL A 446 -7.25 6.82 8.22
N THR A 447 -8.30 6.21 7.66
CA THR A 447 -8.54 4.77 7.71
C THR A 447 -8.40 4.16 6.32
N SER A 448 -7.47 3.22 6.15
CA SER A 448 -7.27 2.45 4.92
C SER A 448 -7.34 0.95 5.20
N GLU A 449 -8.37 0.28 4.69
CA GLU A 449 -8.61 -1.15 4.95
C GLU A 449 -8.68 -1.94 3.64
N THR A 450 -8.02 -3.10 3.61
CA THR A 450 -8.14 -4.00 2.48
C THR A 450 -8.21 -5.47 2.87
N GLY A 451 -9.04 -6.23 2.16
CA GLY A 451 -9.20 -7.67 2.41
C GLY A 451 -9.82 -7.95 3.79
N GLY A 452 -9.40 -9.05 4.40
CA GLY A 452 -9.88 -9.47 5.72
C GLY A 452 -9.74 -10.97 5.92
N TYR A 453 -10.75 -11.60 6.51
CA TYR A 453 -10.77 -13.05 6.74
C TYR A 453 -10.60 -13.83 5.43
N ASN A 454 -9.78 -14.90 5.43
CA ASN A 454 -9.63 -15.80 4.28
C ASN A 454 -9.82 -17.24 4.74
N GLY A 455 -10.99 -17.80 4.44
CA GLY A 455 -11.41 -19.11 4.92
C GLY A 455 -11.54 -20.14 3.81
N THR A 456 -11.05 -21.35 4.05
CA THR A 456 -11.25 -22.48 3.14
C THR A 456 -11.51 -23.77 3.91
N THR A 457 -12.29 -24.69 3.33
CA THR A 457 -12.35 -26.09 3.78
C THR A 457 -12.06 -27.02 2.61
N GLY A 458 -11.49 -28.19 2.88
CA GLY A 458 -11.09 -29.13 1.85
C GLY A 458 -11.01 -30.58 2.32
N ASN A 459 -11.95 -31.04 3.15
CA ASN A 459 -11.96 -32.41 3.65
C ASN A 459 -11.97 -33.44 2.52
N ASP A 460 -11.27 -34.56 2.67
CA ASP A 460 -11.26 -35.68 1.70
C ASP A 460 -10.87 -35.25 0.26
N SER A 461 -10.12 -34.16 0.11
CA SER A 461 -9.86 -33.51 -1.19
C SER A 461 -8.45 -33.77 -1.75
N VAL A 462 -8.22 -33.36 -3.01
CA VAL A 462 -6.89 -33.40 -3.66
C VAL A 462 -6.55 -32.05 -4.25
N GLY A 463 -5.55 -31.37 -3.70
CA GLY A 463 -5.11 -30.07 -4.22
C GLY A 463 -6.07 -28.92 -3.92
N SER A 464 -6.96 -29.07 -2.93
CA SER A 464 -8.04 -28.13 -2.64
C SER A 464 -7.89 -27.45 -1.29
N GLY A 465 -8.62 -26.37 -1.07
CA GLY A 465 -8.63 -25.66 0.21
C GLY A 465 -7.33 -24.91 0.51
N ASN A 466 -6.42 -24.69 -0.46
CA ASN A 466 -5.17 -23.99 -0.17
C ASN A 466 -5.37 -22.47 -0.19
N ILE A 467 -4.63 -21.76 0.67
CA ILE A 467 -4.65 -20.30 0.79
C ILE A 467 -3.27 -19.75 0.42
N GLY A 468 -3.23 -18.80 -0.51
CA GLY A 468 -2.10 -17.90 -0.72
C GLY A 468 -2.51 -16.47 -0.43
N GLN A 469 -1.84 -15.76 0.49
CA GLN A 469 -2.15 -14.36 0.74
C GLN A 469 -0.90 -13.48 0.95
N VAL A 470 -0.93 -12.27 0.41
CA VAL A 470 0.17 -11.30 0.53
C VAL A 470 -0.43 -9.93 0.90
N PRO A 471 -0.75 -9.71 2.18
CA PRO A 471 -1.18 -8.41 2.66
C PRO A 471 0.02 -7.46 2.81
N VAL A 472 -0.14 -6.20 2.40
CA VAL A 472 0.91 -5.18 2.47
C VAL A 472 0.33 -3.89 3.03
N VAL A 473 1.02 -3.26 3.97
CA VAL A 473 0.67 -1.98 4.59
C VAL A 473 1.81 -0.99 4.41
N VAL A 474 1.51 0.20 3.87
CA VAL A 474 2.51 1.26 3.63
C VAL A 474 2.00 2.67 4.00
N PRO A 475 2.45 3.25 5.13
CA PRO A 475 2.36 4.70 5.35
C PRO A 475 3.52 5.43 4.66
N GLY A 476 3.24 6.58 4.04
CA GLY A 476 4.26 7.45 3.45
C GLY A 476 3.90 8.92 3.63
N GLU A 477 4.50 9.60 4.60
CA GLU A 477 3.91 10.85 5.11
C GLU A 477 4.94 11.93 5.43
N VAL A 478 4.49 13.18 5.28
CA VAL A 478 5.19 14.37 5.77
C VAL A 478 4.16 15.30 6.38
N TYR A 479 4.23 15.60 7.68
CA TYR A 479 3.25 16.50 8.30
C TYR A 479 3.81 17.29 9.47
N GLY A 480 3.11 18.35 9.84
CA GLY A 480 3.48 19.15 10.99
C GLY A 480 4.82 19.89 10.87
N ALA A 481 5.43 19.96 9.68
CA ALA A 481 6.77 20.50 9.52
C ALA A 481 6.75 22.03 9.42
N ALA A 482 7.74 22.69 10.02
CA ALA A 482 7.91 24.14 9.97
C ALA A 482 9.28 24.52 9.40
N ALA A 483 9.32 25.07 8.18
CA ALA A 483 10.57 25.43 7.50
C ALA A 483 10.65 26.92 7.13
N SER A 484 11.82 27.56 7.30
CA SER A 484 12.01 28.93 6.83
C SER A 484 13.43 29.32 6.40
N ILE A 485 13.53 30.21 5.40
CA ILE A 485 14.78 30.94 5.12
C ILE A 485 14.83 32.17 6.03
N VAL A 486 13.74 32.96 6.00
CA VAL A 486 13.48 34.05 6.94
C VAL A 486 12.02 33.98 7.39
N GLY A 487 11.74 34.07 8.70
CA GLY A 487 10.36 34.19 9.20
C GLY A 487 10.06 33.39 10.46
N THR A 488 8.77 33.20 10.72
CA THR A 488 8.24 32.52 11.91
C THR A 488 7.11 31.58 11.52
N PRO A 489 7.41 30.43 10.88
CA PRO A 489 6.40 29.44 10.57
C PRO A 489 5.93 28.76 11.87
N THR A 490 4.64 28.44 11.95
CA THR A 490 4.07 27.69 13.07
C THR A 490 3.23 26.56 12.52
N SER A 491 3.43 25.34 13.03
CA SER A 491 2.59 24.19 12.76
C SER A 491 2.00 23.64 14.05
N THR A 492 0.73 23.26 14.01
CA THR A 492 0.08 22.44 15.02
C THR A 492 -0.64 21.30 14.31
N THR A 493 -0.33 20.04 14.63
CA THR A 493 -0.89 18.90 13.90
C THR A 493 -1.30 17.78 14.84
N GLU A 494 -2.46 17.19 14.61
CA GLU A 494 -2.91 15.93 15.19
C GLU A 494 -3.21 14.96 14.03
N GLU A 495 -2.59 13.79 14.06
CA GLU A 495 -2.73 12.76 13.01
C GLU A 495 -3.12 11.44 13.67
N HIS A 496 -4.25 10.86 13.23
CA HIS A 496 -4.71 9.52 13.57
C HIS A 496 -4.74 8.68 12.30
N LYS A 497 -4.01 7.58 12.28
CA LYS A 497 -3.85 6.74 11.10
C LYS A 497 -4.04 5.28 11.42
N SER A 498 -4.95 4.62 10.71
CA SER A 498 -5.16 3.18 10.79
C SER A 498 -5.08 2.57 9.39
N ILE A 499 -4.06 1.74 9.16
CA ILE A 499 -3.91 1.01 7.91
C ILE A 499 -3.94 -0.49 8.19
N THR A 500 -4.96 -1.17 7.68
CA THR A 500 -5.16 -2.60 7.85
C THR A 500 -5.20 -3.31 6.51
N SER A 501 -4.48 -4.42 6.40
CA SER A 501 -4.46 -5.26 5.21
C SER A 501 -4.55 -6.74 5.56
N GLY A 502 -5.46 -7.44 4.88
CA GLY A 502 -5.69 -8.86 5.09
C GLY A 502 -6.28 -9.17 6.45
N GLY A 503 -6.15 -10.44 6.84
CA GLY A 503 -6.63 -10.93 8.13
C GLY A 503 -6.22 -12.38 8.34
N THR A 504 -6.97 -13.08 9.18
CA THR A 504 -6.76 -14.49 9.54
C THR A 504 -6.93 -15.41 8.33
N PRO A 505 -5.87 -16.09 7.85
CA PRO A 505 -6.04 -17.22 6.96
C PRO A 505 -6.39 -18.47 7.78
N ASN A 506 -7.51 -19.11 7.45
CA ASN A 506 -7.98 -20.30 8.13
C ASN A 506 -8.36 -21.37 7.11
N SER A 507 -7.65 -22.49 7.15
CA SER A 507 -7.95 -23.62 6.29
C SER A 507 -8.16 -24.89 7.12
N GLN A 508 -9.22 -25.63 6.81
CA GLN A 508 -9.53 -26.88 7.50
C GLN A 508 -9.69 -28.03 6.52
N ASP A 509 -8.87 -29.08 6.71
CA ASP A 509 -8.96 -30.34 5.99
C ASP A 509 -8.61 -31.51 6.90
N ASP A 510 -9.43 -32.55 6.76
CA ASP A 510 -9.13 -33.89 7.22
C ASP A 510 -9.11 -34.85 6.01
N ASN A 511 -8.10 -35.70 5.98
CA ASN A 511 -7.94 -36.83 5.05
C ASN A 511 -7.66 -36.44 3.58
N GLY A 512 -7.34 -35.18 3.29
CA GLY A 512 -6.96 -34.72 1.95
C GLY A 512 -5.50 -34.96 1.54
N THR A 513 -5.15 -34.57 0.31
CA THR A 513 -3.80 -34.63 -0.27
C THR A 513 -3.42 -33.31 -0.94
N VAL A 514 -2.33 -32.68 -0.51
CA VAL A 514 -1.91 -31.35 -1.00
C VAL A 514 -3.02 -30.32 -0.78
N SER A 515 -3.64 -30.36 0.40
CA SER A 515 -4.84 -29.58 0.73
C SER A 515 -4.66 -28.78 2.00
N SER A 516 -5.43 -27.70 2.13
CA SER A 516 -5.41 -26.82 3.31
C SER A 516 -4.05 -26.32 3.75
N ASN A 517 -3.17 -26.06 2.79
CA ASN A 517 -1.91 -25.39 3.05
C ASN A 517 -2.09 -23.88 2.99
N ILE A 518 -1.40 -23.17 3.88
CA ILE A 518 -1.38 -21.70 3.93
C ILE A 518 0.02 -21.22 3.56
N VAL A 519 0.08 -20.27 2.63
CA VAL A 519 1.27 -19.49 2.33
C VAL A 519 0.93 -18.02 2.52
N THR A 520 1.58 -17.34 3.46
CA THR A 520 1.34 -15.94 3.78
C THR A 520 2.63 -15.15 3.91
N ALA A 521 2.66 -13.93 3.39
CA ALA A 521 3.81 -13.03 3.51
C ALA A 521 3.33 -11.61 3.83
N PRO A 522 2.86 -11.35 5.06
CA PRO A 522 2.39 -10.03 5.45
C PRO A 522 3.58 -9.07 5.60
N THR A 523 3.42 -7.83 5.14
CA THR A 523 4.48 -6.82 5.18
C THR A 523 3.94 -5.48 5.62
N ALA A 524 4.46 -4.93 6.72
CA ALA A 524 4.25 -3.56 7.15
C ALA A 524 5.57 -2.79 7.03
N VAL A 525 5.62 -1.78 6.15
CA VAL A 525 6.82 -0.97 5.90
C VAL A 525 6.41 0.45 5.54
N GLY A 526 7.14 1.46 5.97
CA GLY A 526 6.79 2.83 5.64
C GLY A 526 7.79 3.85 6.13
N ALA A 527 7.60 5.10 5.73
CA ALA A 527 8.44 6.21 6.13
C ALA A 527 7.57 7.42 6.49
N GLN A 528 7.78 7.96 7.68
CA GLN A 528 7.10 9.17 8.16
C GLN A 528 8.14 10.22 8.54
N ALA A 529 7.84 11.49 8.23
CA ALA A 529 8.61 12.62 8.70
C ALA A 529 7.68 13.68 9.29
N PHE A 530 7.83 14.08 10.55
CA PHE A 530 6.85 15.00 11.15
C PHE A 530 7.31 15.85 12.32
N GLY A 531 6.62 16.97 12.55
CA GLY A 531 6.91 17.86 13.68
C GLY A 531 8.31 18.50 13.65
N ASP A 532 9.00 18.46 12.50
CA ASP A 532 10.36 18.97 12.34
C ASP A 532 10.38 20.48 12.12
N ALA A 533 11.34 21.17 12.73
CA ALA A 533 11.50 22.62 12.67
C ALA A 533 12.87 23.01 12.07
N ALA A 534 12.88 23.70 10.93
CA ALA A 534 14.12 24.10 10.25
C ALA A 534 14.16 25.59 9.89
N ALA A 535 15.26 26.29 10.20
CA ALA A 535 15.44 27.67 9.76
C ALA A 535 16.89 28.13 9.51
N LEU A 536 17.08 28.96 8.47
CA LEU A 536 18.34 29.70 8.31
C LEU A 536 18.36 30.95 9.21
N VAL A 537 17.35 31.81 9.11
CA VAL A 537 17.17 32.99 9.98
C VAL A 537 15.71 33.11 10.41
N GLY A 538 15.27 32.42 11.45
CA GLY A 538 13.85 32.39 11.78
C GLY A 538 13.50 31.84 13.14
N ASN A 539 12.20 31.83 13.42
CA ASN A 539 11.65 31.20 14.60
C ASN A 539 10.58 30.15 14.23
N PRO A 540 10.97 28.97 13.75
CA PRO A 540 10.04 27.89 13.47
C PRO A 540 9.53 27.28 14.78
N ASN A 541 8.24 26.95 14.83
CA ASN A 541 7.62 26.28 15.97
C ASN A 541 6.69 25.16 15.50
N THR A 542 6.81 23.96 16.06
CA THR A 542 5.88 22.85 15.82
C THR A 542 5.29 22.34 17.13
N ASP A 543 4.05 21.89 17.06
CA ASP A 543 3.34 21.15 18.10
C ASP A 543 2.62 19.99 17.41
N THR A 544 3.02 18.74 17.64
CA THR A 544 2.56 17.61 16.81
C THR A 544 2.22 16.41 17.67
N ALA A 545 1.02 15.86 17.48
CA ALA A 545 0.60 14.58 18.02
C ALA A 545 0.37 13.61 16.85
N SER A 546 0.86 12.38 16.99
CA SER A 546 0.73 11.34 15.98
C SER A 546 0.37 10.01 16.61
N ASP A 547 -0.67 9.35 16.09
CA ASP A 547 -1.08 8.00 16.43
C ASP A 547 -1.21 7.20 15.13
N THR A 548 -0.32 6.23 14.91
CA THR A 548 -0.31 5.38 13.72
C THR A 548 -0.43 3.91 14.09
N THR A 549 -1.47 3.24 13.63
CA THR A 549 -1.67 1.79 13.72
C THR A 549 -1.55 1.14 12.34
N LEU A 550 -0.66 0.16 12.21
CA LEU A 550 -0.42 -0.63 11.01
C LEU A 550 -0.68 -2.11 11.31
N THR A 551 -1.56 -2.76 10.56
CA THR A 551 -1.86 -4.20 10.74
C THR A 551 -1.82 -4.93 9.40
N ALA A 552 -0.84 -5.80 9.21
CA ALA A 552 -0.71 -6.64 8.02
C ALA A 552 -0.94 -8.12 8.36
N GLY A 553 -1.99 -8.73 7.83
CA GLY A 553 -2.34 -10.13 8.07
C GLY A 553 -2.86 -10.40 9.48
N GLY A 554 -2.83 -11.66 9.89
CA GLY A 554 -3.29 -12.10 11.20
C GLY A 554 -2.87 -13.54 11.50
N PRO A 555 -3.36 -14.11 12.60
CA PRO A 555 -3.00 -15.47 13.02
C PRO A 555 -3.46 -16.49 11.97
N SER A 556 -2.61 -17.47 11.67
CA SER A 556 -2.84 -18.51 10.67
C SER A 556 -3.26 -19.83 11.34
N ASN A 557 -4.28 -20.49 10.79
CA ASN A 557 -4.73 -21.79 11.29
C ASN A 557 -4.92 -22.80 10.15
N ALA A 558 -4.24 -23.94 10.21
CA ALA A 558 -4.34 -24.99 9.20
C ALA A 558 -4.51 -26.38 9.84
N THR A 559 -5.46 -27.20 9.36
CA THR A 559 -5.57 -28.61 9.75
C THR A 559 -5.36 -29.54 8.56
N GLY A 560 -4.81 -30.73 8.83
CA GLY A 560 -4.48 -31.74 7.83
C GLY A 560 -4.49 -33.16 8.43
N HIS A 561 -5.46 -33.47 9.30
CA HIS A 561 -5.49 -34.75 10.00
C HIS A 561 -5.58 -35.91 9.02
N HIS A 562 -4.80 -36.98 9.21
CA HIS A 562 -4.75 -38.15 8.31
C HIS A 562 -4.37 -37.82 6.84
N GLY A 563 -4.10 -36.56 6.50
CA GLY A 563 -3.82 -36.12 5.14
C GLY A 563 -2.37 -36.33 4.70
N SER A 564 -2.08 -36.03 3.44
CA SER A 564 -0.73 -36.08 2.89
C SER A 564 -0.32 -34.75 2.25
N ALA A 565 0.77 -34.13 2.70
CA ALA A 565 1.12 -32.77 2.27
C ALA A 565 0.00 -31.76 2.58
N SER A 566 -0.69 -31.92 3.72
CA SER A 566 -1.88 -31.12 4.07
C SER A 566 -1.75 -30.39 5.40
N GLY A 567 -2.45 -29.27 5.54
CA GLY A 567 -2.47 -28.50 6.78
C GLY A 567 -1.14 -27.82 7.12
N ASN A 568 -0.25 -27.59 6.16
CA ASN A 568 1.05 -26.94 6.41
C ASN A 568 0.97 -25.42 6.29
N ILE A 569 1.79 -24.69 7.06
CA ILE A 569 1.86 -23.23 7.04
C ILE A 569 3.27 -22.78 6.64
N VAL A 570 3.34 -21.83 5.72
CA VAL A 570 4.54 -21.04 5.45
C VAL A 570 4.19 -19.58 5.66
N GLN A 571 4.81 -18.92 6.64
CA GLN A 571 4.60 -17.51 6.92
C GLN A 571 5.93 -16.73 6.96
N VAL A 572 5.97 -15.58 6.30
CA VAL A 572 7.13 -14.68 6.27
C VAL A 572 6.68 -13.25 6.60
N PRO A 573 6.31 -12.97 7.85
CA PRO A 573 5.89 -11.63 8.25
C PRO A 573 7.09 -10.67 8.37
N THR A 574 6.89 -9.41 7.98
CA THR A 574 7.91 -8.34 8.12
C THR A 574 7.28 -7.06 8.66
N SER A 575 7.93 -6.37 9.59
CA SER A 575 7.45 -5.13 10.22
C SER A 575 8.59 -4.12 10.42
N ASN A 576 8.79 -3.24 9.43
CA ASN A 576 9.91 -2.30 9.40
C ASN A 576 9.50 -0.84 9.08
N PRO A 577 8.64 -0.17 9.90
CA PRO A 577 8.42 1.28 9.80
C PRO A 577 9.68 2.11 10.10
N ALA A 578 9.77 3.28 9.49
CA ALA A 578 10.82 4.28 9.74
C ALA A 578 10.21 5.66 10.02
N GLN A 579 10.77 6.38 10.98
CA GLN A 579 10.28 7.69 11.41
C GLN A 579 11.42 8.69 11.61
N VAL A 580 11.20 9.95 11.22
CA VAL A 580 12.04 11.09 11.54
C VAL A 580 11.16 12.19 12.12
N PHE A 581 11.38 12.65 13.35
CA PHE A 581 10.46 13.64 13.91
C PHE A 581 10.99 14.48 15.08
N GLY A 582 10.36 15.62 15.28
CA GLY A 582 10.66 16.52 16.40
C GLY A 582 12.08 17.07 16.35
N ASP A 583 12.74 17.07 15.20
CA ASP A 583 14.09 17.58 15.04
C ASP A 583 14.06 19.10 14.78
N THR A 584 14.88 19.84 15.53
CA THR A 584 15.00 21.30 15.42
C THR A 584 16.37 21.70 14.91
N VAL A 585 16.45 22.32 13.73
CA VAL A 585 17.68 22.81 13.10
C VAL A 585 17.59 24.29 12.78
N VAL A 586 18.29 25.15 13.53
CA VAL A 586 18.26 26.60 13.32
C VAL A 586 19.65 27.21 13.31
N ALA A 587 20.02 27.89 12.22
CA ALA A 587 21.24 28.68 12.22
C ALA A 587 21.07 29.93 13.10
N VAL A 588 20.20 30.88 12.75
CA VAL A 588 19.98 32.10 13.55
C VAL A 588 18.50 32.25 13.92
N GLY A 589 18.19 32.47 15.21
CA GLY A 589 16.83 32.69 15.69
C GLY A 589 16.41 31.71 16.80
N ASN A 590 15.12 31.39 16.93
CA ASN A 590 14.57 30.52 17.99
C ASN A 590 13.73 29.38 17.40
N GLY A 591 14.21 28.15 17.41
CA GLY A 591 13.43 26.99 16.97
C GLY A 591 12.87 26.19 18.14
N SER A 592 11.67 25.65 17.99
CA SER A 592 11.08 24.71 18.95
C SER A 592 10.26 23.64 18.24
N SER A 593 10.40 22.41 18.71
CA SER A 593 9.52 21.29 18.36
C SER A 593 8.98 20.66 19.65
N ASN A 594 7.66 20.45 19.70
CA ASN A 594 6.99 19.66 20.73
C ASN A 594 6.25 18.52 20.05
N VAL A 595 6.65 17.27 20.29
CA VAL A 595 6.10 16.11 19.58
C VAL A 595 5.72 14.98 20.54
N ASP A 596 4.54 14.42 20.35
CA ASP A 596 4.08 13.15 20.93
C ASP A 596 3.79 12.18 19.78
N SER A 597 4.44 11.01 19.78
CA SER A 597 4.26 9.99 18.75
C SER A 597 3.94 8.64 19.39
N THR A 598 2.94 7.97 18.82
CA THR A 598 2.62 6.57 19.03
C THR A 598 2.57 5.86 17.67
N LEU A 599 3.35 4.79 17.53
CA LEU A 599 3.28 3.90 16.38
C LEU A 599 3.14 2.46 16.85
N GLU A 600 2.06 1.79 16.44
CA GLU A 600 1.84 0.37 16.63
C GLU A 600 1.83 -0.34 15.29
N SER A 601 2.77 -1.25 15.05
CA SER A 601 2.86 -2.02 13.83
C SER A 601 2.84 -3.51 14.12
N THR A 602 1.91 -4.23 13.50
CA THR A 602 1.76 -5.68 13.59
C THR A 602 1.78 -6.30 12.20
N SER A 603 2.53 -7.40 12.06
CA SER A 603 2.63 -8.16 10.83
C SER A 603 2.55 -9.65 11.12
N GLY A 604 1.55 -10.32 10.55
CA GLY A 604 1.24 -11.73 10.83
C GLY A 604 0.73 -11.95 12.25
N GLY A 605 0.95 -13.15 12.77
CA GLY A 605 0.56 -13.53 14.12
C GLY A 605 0.90 -15.00 14.38
N ASP A 606 0.19 -15.60 15.33
CA ASP A 606 0.39 -17.01 15.69
C ASP A 606 0.12 -17.93 14.50
N ALA A 607 0.92 -19.00 14.37
CA ALA A 607 0.68 -20.07 13.42
C ALA A 607 0.31 -21.36 14.16
N THR A 608 -0.93 -21.80 14.00
CA THR A 608 -1.43 -23.07 14.54
C THR A 608 -1.65 -24.07 13.43
N SER A 609 -1.03 -25.24 13.54
CA SER A 609 -1.05 -26.27 12.52
C SER A 609 -1.20 -27.66 13.13
N ASP A 610 -2.21 -28.43 12.70
CA ASP A 610 -2.46 -29.78 13.20
C ASP A 610 -2.47 -30.81 12.05
N GLY A 611 -1.49 -31.70 12.05
CA GLY A 611 -1.29 -32.78 11.08
C GLY A 611 -1.34 -34.16 11.70
N ALA A 612 -2.06 -34.35 12.81
CA ALA A 612 -2.11 -35.65 13.48
C ALA A 612 -2.49 -36.78 12.52
N ALA A 613 -1.79 -37.91 12.62
CA ALA A 613 -1.91 -39.09 11.77
C ALA A 613 -1.64 -38.86 10.27
N GLY A 614 -1.17 -37.68 9.87
CA GLY A 614 -0.86 -37.35 8.47
C GLY A 614 0.60 -37.63 8.07
N ALA A 615 0.88 -37.52 6.77
CA ALA A 615 2.19 -37.67 6.16
C ALA A 615 2.64 -36.36 5.50
N ILE A 616 3.69 -35.71 6.00
CA ILE A 616 4.03 -34.33 5.59
C ILE A 616 2.86 -33.39 5.91
N ALA A 617 2.33 -33.48 7.13
CA ALA A 617 1.16 -32.69 7.53
C ALA A 617 1.47 -31.82 8.73
N GLY A 618 0.71 -30.75 8.91
CA GLY A 618 0.79 -29.96 10.13
C GLY A 618 2.14 -29.27 10.36
N ASN A 619 2.98 -29.07 9.35
CA ASN A 619 4.30 -28.44 9.52
C ASN A 619 4.21 -26.91 9.39
N VAL A 620 5.07 -26.19 10.10
CA VAL A 620 5.15 -24.72 10.07
C VAL A 620 6.56 -24.26 9.69
N VAL A 621 6.64 -23.34 8.74
CA VAL A 621 7.84 -22.53 8.47
C VAL A 621 7.49 -21.07 8.76
N SER A 622 8.21 -20.43 9.67
CA SER A 622 7.95 -19.04 10.11
C SER A 622 9.23 -18.21 10.05
N ALA A 623 9.27 -17.14 9.27
CA ALA A 623 10.47 -16.30 9.16
C ALA A 623 10.15 -14.82 9.44
N PRO A 624 9.82 -14.45 10.70
CA PRO A 624 9.51 -13.08 11.06
C PRO A 624 10.74 -12.16 11.10
N GLU A 625 10.56 -10.93 10.60
CA GLU A 625 11.50 -9.83 10.74
C GLU A 625 10.80 -8.60 11.34
N ALA A 626 11.42 -7.95 12.33
CA ALA A 626 10.94 -6.68 12.89
C ALA A 626 12.10 -5.70 13.15
N THR A 627 11.88 -4.42 12.84
CA THR A 627 12.84 -3.34 13.11
C THR A 627 12.19 -2.11 13.71
N ALA A 628 13.02 -1.25 14.29
CA ALA A 628 12.70 0.16 14.56
C ALA A 628 13.77 1.02 13.88
N LEU A 629 13.39 1.97 13.03
CA LEU A 629 14.33 2.86 12.33
C LEU A 629 13.95 4.31 12.63
N GLU A 630 14.56 4.91 13.65
CA GLU A 630 14.06 6.17 14.22
C GLU A 630 15.15 7.23 14.35
N VAL A 631 14.83 8.47 13.98
CA VAL A 631 15.64 9.66 14.28
C VAL A 631 14.73 10.72 14.88
N PHE A 632 14.95 11.12 16.13
CA PHE A 632 14.03 12.08 16.74
C PHE A 632 14.60 12.92 17.88
N GLY A 633 13.93 14.03 18.17
CA GLY A 633 14.22 14.82 19.37
C GLY A 633 15.55 15.58 19.33
N ASN A 634 16.17 15.76 18.16
CA ASN A 634 17.50 16.35 18.03
C ASN A 634 17.43 17.88 17.94
N ALA A 635 18.42 18.58 18.50
CA ALA A 635 18.47 20.03 18.55
C ALA A 635 19.82 20.60 18.05
N VAL A 636 19.83 21.22 16.88
CA VAL A 636 21.05 21.73 16.23
C VAL A 636 20.98 23.25 16.01
N GLY A 637 21.93 23.99 16.60
CA GLY A 637 21.94 25.46 16.64
C GLY A 637 23.27 26.13 16.27
N ALA A 638 23.26 27.24 15.54
CA ALA A 638 24.48 27.98 15.14
C ALA A 638 24.35 29.52 15.22
N GLY A 639 24.29 30.10 16.42
CA GLY A 639 23.88 31.49 16.63
C GLY A 639 22.40 31.65 17.00
N SER A 640 21.79 30.60 17.56
CA SER A 640 20.35 30.45 17.81
C SER A 640 20.03 29.94 19.22
N ASN A 641 18.75 29.90 19.55
CA ASN A 641 18.20 29.06 20.61
C ASN A 641 17.37 27.95 19.96
N VAL A 642 17.61 26.70 20.33
CA VAL A 642 16.86 25.55 19.79
C VAL A 642 16.36 24.67 20.92
N GLU A 643 15.12 24.22 20.80
CA GLU A 643 14.44 23.34 21.75
C GLU A 643 13.79 22.19 20.99
N SER A 644 13.88 20.98 21.55
CA SER A 644 13.17 19.81 21.09
C SER A 644 12.65 19.05 22.31
N ASP A 645 11.34 18.99 22.45
CA ASP A 645 10.61 18.16 23.39
C ASP A 645 9.94 17.04 22.58
N ALA A 646 10.32 15.78 22.83
CA ALA A 646 9.79 14.64 22.07
C ALA A 646 9.44 13.46 22.99
N ALA A 647 8.23 12.95 22.87
CA ALA A 647 7.79 11.69 23.47
C ALA A 647 7.46 10.69 22.35
N ASN A 648 7.92 9.45 22.51
CA ASN A 648 7.76 8.41 21.52
C ASN A 648 7.38 7.07 22.14
N HIS A 649 6.32 6.45 21.65
CA HIS A 649 5.95 5.06 21.90
C HIS A 649 5.95 4.30 20.57
N TYR A 650 6.89 3.37 20.41
CA TYR A 650 7.06 2.60 19.20
C TYR A 650 6.88 1.11 19.50
N SER A 651 6.02 0.44 18.75
CA SER A 651 5.84 -1.01 18.81
C SER A 651 5.88 -1.60 17.41
N SER A 652 6.80 -2.53 17.16
CA SER A 652 6.87 -3.30 15.92
C SER A 652 6.91 -4.79 16.23
N ILE A 653 5.86 -5.49 15.86
CA ILE A 653 5.65 -6.91 16.16
C ILE A 653 5.47 -7.67 14.85
N SER A 654 6.28 -8.71 14.67
CA SER A 654 6.26 -9.55 13.48
C SER A 654 6.18 -11.02 13.86
N GLY A 655 5.16 -11.72 13.34
CA GLY A 655 4.85 -13.09 13.72
C GLY A 655 4.34 -13.23 15.15
N GLY A 656 4.27 -14.47 15.63
CA GLY A 656 3.81 -14.83 16.96
C GLY A 656 4.19 -16.26 17.30
N ASP A 657 3.38 -16.90 18.14
CA ASP A 657 3.62 -18.25 18.60
C ASP A 657 3.45 -19.28 17.47
N VAL A 658 4.26 -20.33 17.48
CA VAL A 658 4.15 -21.46 16.55
C VAL A 658 3.67 -22.67 17.34
N THR A 659 2.48 -23.17 17.00
CA THR A 659 1.95 -24.43 17.54
C THR A 659 1.79 -25.43 16.42
N THR A 660 2.48 -26.56 16.51
CA THR A 660 2.48 -27.60 15.47
C THR A 660 2.29 -29.01 16.05
N THR A 661 1.36 -29.79 15.53
CA THR A 661 1.04 -31.14 16.05
C THR A 661 1.18 -32.20 14.96
N GLY A 662 1.92 -33.26 15.24
CA GLY A 662 2.19 -34.37 14.31
C GLY A 662 2.02 -35.75 14.93
N ASP A 663 1.23 -35.86 16.00
CA ASP A 663 0.96 -37.10 16.72
C ASP A 663 0.51 -38.23 15.77
N ARG A 664 1.12 -39.41 15.86
CA ARG A 664 0.92 -40.59 14.98
C ARG A 664 1.24 -40.36 13.50
N GLY A 665 1.87 -39.24 13.14
CA GLY A 665 2.20 -38.90 11.76
C GLY A 665 3.60 -39.34 11.30
N SER A 666 3.93 -38.99 10.06
CA SER A 666 5.27 -39.11 9.49
C SER A 666 5.68 -37.80 8.83
N LEU A 667 6.88 -37.26 9.14
CA LEU A 667 7.28 -35.94 8.66
C LEU A 667 6.24 -34.85 9.01
N SER A 668 5.61 -34.97 10.18
CA SER A 668 4.45 -34.17 10.58
C SER A 668 4.74 -33.39 11.85
N GLY A 669 4.08 -32.26 12.04
CA GLY A 669 4.20 -31.47 13.25
C GLY A 669 5.58 -30.84 13.46
N ASN A 670 6.35 -30.55 12.40
CA ASN A 670 7.67 -29.92 12.53
C ASN A 670 7.58 -28.40 12.37
N GLY A 671 8.40 -27.67 13.12
CA GLY A 671 8.54 -26.22 13.04
C GLY A 671 9.96 -25.81 12.61
N VAL A 672 10.06 -24.89 11.67
CA VAL A 672 11.31 -24.18 11.35
C VAL A 672 11.06 -22.68 11.49
N ALA A 673 11.84 -22.02 12.32
CA ALA A 673 11.72 -20.59 12.54
C ALA A 673 13.06 -19.85 12.39
N ALA A 674 13.03 -18.71 11.70
CA ALA A 674 14.17 -17.80 11.59
C ALA A 674 13.69 -16.39 11.92
N GLN A 675 14.01 -15.93 13.12
CA GLN A 675 13.41 -14.72 13.69
C GLN A 675 14.47 -13.62 13.84
N ALA A 676 14.22 -12.44 13.28
CA ALA A 676 15.18 -11.33 13.33
C ALA A 676 14.56 -10.06 13.93
N ALA A 677 15.16 -9.52 14.98
CA ALA A 677 14.79 -8.26 15.61
C ALA A 677 15.97 -7.28 15.64
N ALA A 678 15.77 -6.05 15.15
CA ALA A 678 16.81 -5.02 15.13
C ALA A 678 16.27 -3.59 15.34
N PRO A 679 16.28 -3.05 16.58
CA PRO A 679 16.03 -1.63 16.84
C PRO A 679 17.27 -0.78 16.55
N VAL A 680 17.13 0.22 15.67
CA VAL A 680 18.16 1.19 15.26
C VAL A 680 17.63 2.60 15.49
N GLN A 681 18.26 3.35 16.40
CA GLN A 681 17.76 4.67 16.81
C GLN A 681 18.87 5.71 16.97
N VAL A 682 18.56 6.97 16.63
CA VAL A 682 19.36 8.16 16.91
C VAL A 682 18.48 9.25 17.52
N PHE A 683 18.69 9.64 18.78
CA PHE A 683 17.79 10.63 19.40
C PHE A 683 18.42 11.46 20.51
N ALA A 684 17.72 12.55 20.85
CA ALA A 684 18.08 13.46 21.94
C ALA A 684 19.45 14.18 21.80
N ASP A 685 20.05 14.16 20.62
CA ASP A 685 21.36 14.76 20.40
C ASP A 685 21.25 16.28 20.30
N THR A 686 22.17 17.00 20.93
CA THR A 686 22.19 18.47 20.89
C THR A 686 23.55 18.97 20.41
N VAL A 687 23.57 19.80 19.37
CA VAL A 687 24.81 20.34 18.79
C VAL A 687 24.72 21.85 18.65
N THR A 688 25.59 22.60 19.33
CA THR A 688 25.57 24.06 19.33
C THR A 688 26.89 24.73 18.96
N GLY A 689 26.81 25.76 18.11
CA GLY A 689 27.90 26.66 17.75
C GLY A 689 27.56 28.12 18.02
N ALA A 690 28.03 28.67 19.13
CA ALA A 690 27.61 29.99 19.63
C ALA A 690 26.09 30.11 19.83
N ALA A 691 25.46 29.07 20.38
CA ALA A 691 24.01 28.89 20.51
C ALA A 691 23.61 28.27 21.87
N ASN A 692 22.33 28.30 22.21
CA ASN A 692 21.78 27.50 23.31
C ASN A 692 20.87 26.41 22.75
N GLY A 693 21.09 25.17 23.14
CA GLY A 693 20.34 24.02 22.67
C GLY A 693 19.83 23.19 23.84
N TYR A 694 18.58 22.77 23.73
CA TYR A 694 17.89 21.96 24.72
C TYR A 694 17.17 20.80 24.00
N SER A 695 17.44 19.59 24.44
CA SER A 695 16.68 18.40 24.04
C SER A 695 16.15 17.70 25.29
N ASN A 696 14.87 17.36 25.28
CA ASN A 696 14.18 16.64 26.33
C ASN A 696 13.33 15.53 25.70
N THR A 697 13.79 14.30 25.84
CA THR A 697 13.24 13.18 25.05
C THR A 697 12.87 12.00 25.93
N PHE A 698 11.68 11.44 25.67
CA PHE A 698 11.21 10.17 26.22
C PHE A 698 11.00 9.18 25.08
N GLY A 699 11.54 7.97 25.20
CA GLY A 699 11.30 6.89 24.24
C GLY A 699 10.93 5.57 24.93
N ASP A 700 9.85 4.94 24.47
CA ASP A 700 9.46 3.58 24.80
C ASP A 700 9.36 2.76 23.52
N THR A 701 10.33 1.87 23.27
CA THR A 701 10.38 1.08 22.05
C THR A 701 10.24 -0.41 22.36
N THR A 702 9.35 -1.09 21.64
CA THR A 702 9.18 -2.54 21.64
C THR A 702 9.38 -3.08 20.21
N VAL A 703 10.33 -4.02 20.05
CA VAL A 703 10.55 -4.74 18.79
C VAL A 703 10.53 -6.24 19.05
N ILE A 704 9.55 -6.95 18.47
CA ILE A 704 9.34 -8.39 18.69
C ILE A 704 9.29 -9.11 17.34
N ALA A 705 10.13 -10.14 17.18
CA ALA A 705 10.09 -11.05 16.04
C ALA A 705 9.87 -12.50 16.51
N GLY A 706 8.70 -13.05 16.19
CA GLY A 706 8.25 -14.38 16.62
C GLY A 706 7.91 -14.48 18.10
N GLY A 707 7.49 -15.68 18.51
CA GLY A 707 7.15 -16.01 19.90
C GLY A 707 7.57 -17.43 20.26
N ASP A 708 6.81 -18.04 21.17
CA ASP A 708 7.06 -19.38 21.66
C ASP A 708 6.78 -20.42 20.58
N SER A 709 7.52 -21.53 20.59
CA SER A 709 7.36 -22.63 19.61
C SER A 709 7.06 -23.94 20.31
N THR A 710 5.83 -24.43 20.18
CA THR A 710 5.39 -25.70 20.74
C THR A 710 5.16 -26.74 19.65
N SER A 711 5.67 -27.94 19.85
CA SER A 711 5.54 -29.05 18.93
C SER A 711 5.19 -30.38 19.60
N SER A 712 4.52 -31.29 18.87
CA SER A 712 4.28 -32.66 19.34
C SER A 712 4.41 -33.71 18.24
N GLY A 713 4.98 -34.87 18.61
CA GLY A 713 5.23 -36.00 17.73
C GLY A 713 5.14 -37.35 18.47
N LYS A 714 4.07 -37.57 19.24
CA LYS A 714 3.85 -38.83 19.98
C LYS A 714 3.50 -39.94 19.01
N ASP A 715 4.06 -41.13 19.22
CA ASP A 715 3.82 -42.31 18.36
C ASP A 715 4.07 -42.06 16.86
N ALA A 716 4.97 -41.12 16.52
CA ALA A 716 5.21 -40.64 15.16
C ALA A 716 6.64 -40.94 14.65
N SER A 717 6.95 -40.57 13.40
CA SER A 717 8.27 -40.75 12.77
C SER A 717 8.74 -39.47 12.07
N LEU A 718 9.97 -39.00 12.35
CA LEU A 718 10.46 -37.70 11.83
C LEU A 718 9.48 -36.55 12.11
N ALA A 719 8.95 -36.50 13.33
CA ALA A 719 7.83 -35.64 13.69
C ALA A 719 8.10 -34.91 15.00
N GLY A 720 7.44 -33.78 15.16
CA GLY A 720 7.57 -32.97 16.36
C GLY A 720 8.90 -32.22 16.48
N ASN A 721 9.67 -32.01 15.41
CA ASN A 721 10.99 -31.37 15.52
C ASN A 721 10.88 -29.85 15.38
N LEU A 722 11.66 -29.12 16.17
CA LEU A 722 11.80 -27.67 16.13
C LEU A 722 13.24 -27.28 15.75
N VAL A 723 13.37 -26.31 14.84
CA VAL A 723 14.64 -25.67 14.51
C VAL A 723 14.41 -24.17 14.53
N THR A 724 15.06 -23.46 15.45
CA THR A 724 14.88 -22.01 15.63
C THR A 724 16.21 -21.27 15.47
N VAL A 725 16.17 -20.12 14.81
CA VAL A 725 17.34 -19.26 14.58
C VAL A 725 16.96 -17.82 14.98
N PRO A 726 16.88 -17.52 16.27
CA PRO A 726 16.63 -16.16 16.74
C PRO A 726 17.89 -15.29 16.61
N VAL A 727 17.73 -14.10 16.03
CA VAL A 727 18.78 -13.11 15.80
C VAL A 727 18.33 -11.77 16.37
N ASN A 728 19.08 -11.22 17.32
CA ASN A 728 18.74 -9.96 17.98
C ASN A 728 19.95 -9.00 17.96
N ALA A 729 19.77 -7.79 17.44
CA ALA A 729 20.83 -6.78 17.32
C ALA A 729 20.38 -5.37 17.71
N VAL A 730 21.04 -4.76 18.71
CA VAL A 730 20.65 -3.43 19.24
C VAL A 730 21.76 -2.38 19.07
N PRO A 731 21.83 -1.67 17.92
CA PRO A 731 22.70 -0.51 17.72
C PRO A 731 21.96 0.83 17.96
N THR A 732 22.24 1.53 19.07
CA THR A 732 21.61 2.84 19.37
C THR A 732 22.63 3.92 19.71
N VAL A 733 22.35 5.17 19.32
CA VAL A 733 23.13 6.36 19.69
C VAL A 733 22.17 7.40 20.22
N PHE A 734 22.40 7.94 21.42
CA PHE A 734 21.48 8.94 21.95
C PHE A 734 22.05 9.80 23.06
N GLY A 735 21.52 11.02 23.13
CA GLY A 735 21.76 11.96 24.20
C GLY A 735 23.18 12.50 24.25
N GLU A 736 23.71 12.88 23.10
CA GLU A 736 25.06 13.41 22.92
C GLU A 736 25.06 14.96 22.81
N PRO A 737 25.47 15.69 23.86
CA PRO A 737 25.58 17.14 23.78
C PRO A 737 26.99 17.58 23.34
N ILE A 738 27.06 18.38 22.27
CA ILE A 738 28.28 18.98 21.75
C ILE A 738 28.15 20.51 21.74
N SER A 739 28.99 21.20 22.51
CA SER A 739 28.99 22.66 22.59
C SER A 739 30.33 23.25 22.18
N ALA A 740 30.35 23.87 20.98
CA ALA A 740 31.51 24.63 20.54
C ALA A 740 31.59 25.98 21.28
N ALA A 741 30.45 26.64 21.50
CA ALA A 741 30.29 27.83 22.32
C ALA A 741 28.80 28.02 22.67
N GLY A 742 28.49 28.43 23.91
CA GLY A 742 27.11 28.51 24.40
C GLY A 742 26.74 27.32 25.30
N ILE A 743 25.47 26.90 25.30
CA ILE A 743 24.96 25.81 26.16
C ILE A 743 24.38 24.71 25.26
N SER A 744 24.69 23.46 25.57
CA SER A 744 24.07 22.26 25.00
C SER A 744 23.59 21.40 26.15
N LYS A 745 22.29 21.17 26.27
CA LYS A 745 21.72 20.35 27.33
C LYS A 745 20.79 19.29 26.77
N THR A 746 21.09 18.03 27.08
CA THR A 746 20.20 16.91 26.83
C THR A 746 19.66 16.33 28.14
N THR A 747 18.35 16.06 28.17
CA THR A 747 17.70 15.17 29.13
C THR A 747 17.01 14.06 28.36
N SER A 748 17.29 12.79 28.70
CA SER A 748 16.70 11.66 27.99
C SER A 748 16.32 10.52 28.94
N ASP A 749 15.16 9.94 28.71
CA ASP A 749 14.71 8.67 29.31
C ASP A 749 14.33 7.70 28.20
N SER A 750 14.88 6.49 28.23
CA SER A 750 14.69 5.48 27.19
C SER A 750 14.40 4.11 27.81
N THR A 751 13.26 3.51 27.44
CA THR A 751 12.95 2.10 27.67
C THR A 751 12.96 1.38 26.33
N LEU A 752 13.68 0.25 26.25
CA LEU A 752 13.77 -0.54 25.04
C LEU A 752 13.58 -2.02 25.36
N LEU A 753 12.59 -2.65 24.76
CA LEU A 753 12.41 -4.10 24.71
C LEU A 753 12.70 -4.60 23.30
N SER A 754 13.66 -5.50 23.15
CA SER A 754 13.89 -6.22 21.91
C SER A 754 13.87 -7.72 22.14
N GLN A 755 13.02 -8.43 21.39
CA GLN A 755 12.85 -9.88 21.49
C GLN A 755 12.94 -10.54 20.12
N ALA A 756 13.75 -11.59 20.02
CA ALA A 756 13.77 -12.50 18.87
C ALA A 756 13.52 -13.94 19.34
N GLY A 757 12.43 -14.55 18.89
CA GLY A 757 11.98 -15.87 19.33
C GLY A 757 11.47 -15.89 20.77
N GLY A 758 11.15 -17.08 21.26
CA GLY A 758 10.67 -17.34 22.62
C GLY A 758 11.06 -18.74 23.08
N ASP A 759 10.35 -19.25 24.08
CA ASP A 759 10.55 -20.59 24.62
C ASP A 759 10.19 -21.65 23.59
N THR A 760 10.93 -22.76 23.57
CA THR A 760 10.56 -23.90 22.74
C THR A 760 10.21 -25.12 23.59
N ASP A 761 9.16 -25.83 23.21
CA ASP A 761 8.77 -27.09 23.84
C ASP A 761 8.41 -28.12 22.78
N THR A 762 8.94 -29.32 22.92
CA THR A 762 8.54 -30.44 22.07
C THR A 762 8.33 -31.73 22.84
N THR A 763 7.19 -32.39 22.56
CA THR A 763 6.81 -33.64 23.23
C THR A 763 6.79 -34.82 22.26
N GLY A 764 7.40 -35.95 22.65
CA GLY A 764 7.41 -37.17 21.84
C GLY A 764 7.98 -38.40 22.56
N ASN A 765 8.01 -39.54 21.87
CA ASN A 765 8.41 -40.83 22.45
C ASN A 765 9.94 -41.02 22.61
N GLY A 766 10.75 -39.98 22.37
CA GLY A 766 12.21 -40.02 22.54
C GLY A 766 12.94 -40.96 21.58
N GLY A 767 12.37 -41.24 20.40
CA GLY A 767 13.06 -41.95 19.32
C GLY A 767 14.16 -41.09 18.68
N ALA A 768 15.10 -41.70 17.95
CA ALA A 768 16.27 -40.98 17.42
C ALA A 768 15.95 -39.80 16.48
N LEU A 769 14.71 -39.65 16.00
CA LEU A 769 14.29 -38.67 14.99
C LEU A 769 12.96 -37.97 15.34
N THR A 770 12.54 -37.95 16.62
CA THR A 770 11.27 -37.34 17.03
C THR A 770 11.47 -36.43 18.23
N ALA A 771 10.77 -35.30 18.27
CA ALA A 771 10.82 -34.34 19.37
C ALA A 771 12.25 -33.83 19.67
N HIS A 772 12.97 -33.41 18.62
CA HIS A 772 14.22 -32.67 18.78
C HIS A 772 13.96 -31.18 18.69
N ASP A 773 14.60 -30.43 19.57
CA ASP A 773 14.71 -28.98 19.49
C ASP A 773 16.17 -28.58 19.24
N ILE A 774 16.38 -27.65 18.31
CA ILE A 774 17.68 -27.18 17.85
C ILE A 774 17.65 -25.64 17.73
N PRO A 775 17.93 -24.92 18.83
CA PRO A 775 18.05 -23.46 18.82
C PRO A 775 19.46 -23.03 18.40
N VAL A 776 19.54 -21.99 17.56
CA VAL A 776 20.80 -21.36 17.11
C VAL A 776 20.72 -19.84 17.33
N PRO A 777 20.80 -19.36 18.59
CA PRO A 777 20.68 -17.95 18.91
C PRO A 777 21.90 -17.13 18.49
N VAL A 778 21.66 -15.90 18.04
CA VAL A 778 22.69 -14.90 17.70
C VAL A 778 22.31 -13.56 18.32
N GLU A 779 23.21 -12.98 19.11
CA GLU A 779 22.97 -11.72 19.81
C GLU A 779 24.11 -10.71 19.60
N ALA A 780 23.76 -9.42 19.43
CA ALA A 780 24.70 -8.30 19.42
C ALA A 780 24.08 -7.03 20.06
N ALA A 781 24.89 -6.26 20.78
CA ALA A 781 24.47 -4.98 21.36
C ALA A 781 25.61 -3.95 21.31
N ALA A 782 25.31 -2.72 20.88
CA ALA A 782 26.23 -1.59 20.87
C ALA A 782 25.47 -0.28 21.08
N GLN A 783 25.67 0.38 22.22
CA GLN A 783 25.03 1.65 22.54
C GLN A 783 26.07 2.74 22.83
N VAL A 784 25.83 3.97 22.39
CA VAL A 784 26.65 5.16 22.69
C VAL A 784 25.73 6.24 23.25
N TYR A 785 26.00 6.71 24.48
CA TYR A 785 25.24 7.76 25.15
C TYR A 785 26.09 8.46 26.22
N ASP A 786 25.69 9.67 26.64
CA ASP A 786 26.30 10.45 27.73
C ASP A 786 27.79 10.80 27.50
N VAL A 787 28.15 11.23 26.28
CA VAL A 787 29.50 11.69 25.91
C VAL A 787 29.52 13.21 25.64
N PRO A 788 29.46 14.06 26.68
CA PRO A 788 29.49 15.51 26.50
C PRO A 788 30.83 16.00 25.94
N VAL A 789 30.78 16.84 24.90
CA VAL A 789 31.97 17.46 24.29
C VAL A 789 31.92 18.98 24.42
N GLU A 790 32.82 19.53 25.23
CA GLU A 790 32.97 20.96 25.48
C GLU A 790 34.23 21.50 24.77
N VAL A 791 34.06 22.49 23.88
CA VAL A 791 35.20 23.19 23.25
C VAL A 791 35.42 24.55 23.91
N LEU A 792 34.46 25.47 23.78
CA LEU A 792 34.42 26.78 24.43
C LEU A 792 33.04 27.09 25.06
N GLY A 793 32.16 26.09 25.18
CA GLY A 793 30.83 26.18 25.78
C GLY A 793 30.58 25.08 26.82
N GLU A 794 29.38 25.03 27.37
CA GLU A 794 28.92 24.04 28.36
C GLU A 794 28.09 22.95 27.66
N ALA A 795 28.40 21.68 27.95
CA ALA A 795 27.66 20.52 27.45
C ALA A 795 27.26 19.62 28.62
N THR A 796 25.95 19.41 28.82
CA THR A 796 25.40 18.62 29.93
C THR A 796 24.46 17.55 29.40
N ALA A 797 24.66 16.31 29.82
CA ALA A 797 23.77 15.18 29.57
C ALA A 797 23.18 14.67 30.90
N LEU A 798 21.89 14.35 30.89
CA LEU A 798 21.21 13.60 31.94
C LEU A 798 20.41 12.48 31.27
N VAL A 799 20.98 11.29 31.22
CA VAL A 799 20.43 10.15 30.46
C VAL A 799 20.06 9.01 31.42
N TYR A 800 18.84 8.50 31.28
CA TYR A 800 18.35 7.28 31.92
C TYR A 800 17.99 6.27 30.83
N THR A 801 18.41 5.02 30.99
CA THR A 801 18.10 3.96 30.02
C THR A 801 17.80 2.64 30.71
N ASN A 802 16.80 1.94 30.20
CA ASN A 802 16.39 0.59 30.59
C ASN A 802 16.19 -0.28 29.35
N THR A 803 17.26 -0.92 28.88
CA THR A 803 17.20 -1.87 27.76
C THR A 803 17.09 -3.31 28.27
N THR A 804 16.12 -4.04 27.71
CA THR A 804 15.95 -5.49 27.84
C THR A 804 16.06 -6.14 26.47
N GLN A 805 17.02 -7.06 26.33
CA GLN A 805 17.22 -7.85 25.13
C GLN A 805 16.96 -9.33 25.46
N VAL A 806 16.15 -10.00 24.63
CA VAL A 806 15.79 -11.42 24.76
C VAL A 806 16.02 -12.13 23.42
N THR A 807 16.74 -13.26 23.45
CA THR A 807 17.09 -14.04 22.26
C THR A 807 16.86 -15.53 22.52
N GLY A 808 15.84 -16.12 21.91
CA GLY A 808 15.46 -17.51 22.16
C GLY A 808 15.07 -17.78 23.63
N GLU A 809 15.45 -18.95 24.15
CA GLU A 809 15.11 -19.41 25.51
C GLU A 809 15.99 -18.80 26.62
N ASP A 810 16.95 -17.93 26.28
CA ASP A 810 17.89 -17.38 27.25
C ASP A 810 17.18 -16.39 28.19
N ALA A 811 16.86 -16.87 29.40
CA ALA A 811 16.32 -16.09 30.52
C ALA A 811 17.33 -15.10 31.14
N ASP A 812 18.62 -15.20 30.78
CA ASP A 812 19.65 -14.23 31.17
C ASP A 812 19.58 -13.03 30.21
N ALA A 813 18.50 -12.26 30.28
CA ALA A 813 18.38 -10.99 29.55
C ALA A 813 19.65 -10.18 29.79
N VAL A 814 20.40 -9.88 28.71
CA VAL A 814 21.55 -8.99 28.80
C VAL A 814 21.01 -7.61 29.14
N ARG A 815 21.00 -7.29 30.44
CA ARG A 815 20.73 -5.94 30.90
C ARG A 815 21.93 -5.11 30.47
N ALA A 816 21.66 -3.95 29.87
CA ALA A 816 22.71 -3.01 29.45
C ALA A 816 23.77 -2.75 30.54
N ALA A 817 23.45 -2.93 31.82
CA ALA A 817 24.39 -2.87 32.95
C ALA A 817 25.63 -3.80 32.83
N ASP A 818 25.55 -4.92 32.11
CA ASP A 818 26.67 -5.89 31.98
C ASP A 818 27.54 -5.66 30.72
N VAL A 819 27.05 -4.89 29.73
CA VAL A 819 27.79 -4.46 28.51
C VAL A 819 28.17 -2.97 28.54
N ALA A 820 27.61 -2.20 29.48
CA ALA A 820 27.98 -0.80 29.78
C ALA A 820 29.38 -0.71 30.41
N ARG A 821 30.42 -1.00 29.64
CA ARG A 821 31.57 -0.13 29.62
C ARG A 821 31.45 0.73 28.37
N GLY A 822 30.61 1.76 28.48
CA GLY A 822 30.75 2.93 27.61
C GLY A 822 32.24 3.27 27.51
N VAL A 823 32.69 3.63 26.31
CA VAL A 823 34.06 4.09 26.13
C VAL A 823 34.15 5.43 26.86
N ASP A 824 34.49 5.37 28.15
CA ASP A 824 34.80 6.50 28.99
C ASP A 824 36.12 7.09 28.46
N LEU A 825 36.00 7.99 27.49
CA LEU A 825 37.15 8.75 27.00
C LEU A 825 37.61 9.62 28.16
N PRO A 826 38.89 9.54 28.58
CA PRO A 826 39.35 10.20 29.79
C PRO A 826 39.05 11.71 29.73
N VAL A 827 38.09 12.13 30.55
CA VAL A 827 37.83 13.53 30.89
C VAL A 827 39.07 14.08 31.59
N GLY A 828 39.88 14.79 30.82
CA GLY A 828 41.08 15.45 31.30
C GLY A 828 42.18 15.50 30.26
N VAL A 829 42.06 16.41 29.29
CA VAL A 829 43.23 16.90 28.56
C VAL A 829 43.64 18.24 29.16
N ASP A 830 44.77 18.25 29.89
CA ASP A 830 45.48 19.44 30.39
C ASP A 830 46.02 20.36 29.26
N SER A 831 45.61 20.12 28.02
CA SER A 831 45.93 20.92 26.84
C SER A 831 44.78 20.83 25.84
N LEU A 832 44.26 22.00 25.46
CA LEU A 832 43.33 22.17 24.35
C LEU A 832 43.88 21.48 23.09
N LEU A 833 43.09 20.60 22.48
CA LEU A 833 43.37 20.06 21.14
C LEU A 833 43.36 21.20 20.12
N GLY A 834 44.35 21.20 19.22
CA GLY A 834 44.38 22.17 18.13
C GLY A 834 43.23 21.94 17.15
N ALA A 835 42.71 23.00 16.53
CA ALA A 835 41.56 23.01 15.60
C ALA A 835 41.72 22.14 14.33
N THR A 836 42.71 21.26 14.26
CA THR A 836 42.99 20.32 13.16
C THR A 836 43.17 18.88 13.61
N GLU A 837 42.99 18.58 14.90
CA GLU A 837 43.16 17.24 15.45
C GLU A 837 41.81 16.70 15.95
N VAL A 838 41.21 15.80 15.16
CA VAL A 838 40.07 14.97 15.59
C VAL A 838 40.64 13.65 16.10
N PRO A 839 40.16 13.10 17.24
CA PRO A 839 40.56 11.76 17.67
C PRO A 839 40.21 10.74 16.59
N SER A 840 41.18 9.94 16.16
CA SER A 840 40.90 8.88 15.18
C SER A 840 40.17 7.71 15.85
N LEU A 841 38.93 7.44 15.42
CA LEU A 841 38.09 6.29 15.85
C LEU A 841 38.58 4.94 15.31
N THR A 842 39.88 4.78 15.04
CA THR A 842 40.46 3.59 14.39
C THR A 842 40.37 2.30 15.23
N ASN A 843 39.82 2.36 16.45
CA ASN A 843 39.70 1.22 17.36
C ASN A 843 38.32 0.54 17.37
N LEU A 844 37.33 1.00 16.59
CA LEU A 844 36.05 0.28 16.40
C LEU A 844 36.22 -1.09 15.70
N ASN A 845 37.33 -1.31 15.00
CA ASN A 845 37.69 -2.59 14.38
C ASN A 845 38.15 -3.68 15.37
N ARG A 846 37.97 -3.49 16.68
CA ARG A 846 38.42 -4.43 17.73
C ARG A 846 37.30 -5.00 18.61
N LEU A 847 36.03 -4.74 18.28
CA LEU A 847 34.90 -5.48 18.84
C LEU A 847 35.00 -6.97 18.41
N PRO A 848 34.68 -7.93 19.27
CA PRO A 848 34.82 -9.36 18.98
C PRO A 848 33.60 -9.86 18.17
N VAL A 849 33.29 -9.19 17.06
CA VAL A 849 32.27 -9.62 16.11
C VAL A 849 32.97 -9.86 14.79
N GLY A 850 32.89 -11.10 14.27
CA GLY A 850 33.57 -11.49 13.04
C GLY A 850 33.15 -10.60 11.87
N SER A 851 34.12 -10.06 11.15
CA SER A 851 33.93 -9.15 10.00
C SER A 851 33.07 -9.71 8.86
N GLU A 852 32.76 -11.00 8.86
CA GLU A 852 31.89 -11.62 7.87
C GLU A 852 30.39 -11.53 8.25
N MET A 853 30.04 -11.45 9.53
CA MET A 853 28.64 -11.40 9.99
C MET A 853 28.02 -10.00 9.90
N LEU A 854 28.85 -8.94 9.98
CA LEU A 854 28.44 -7.56 9.71
C LEU A 854 28.22 -7.27 8.21
N SER A 855 28.73 -8.13 7.32
CA SER A 855 28.61 -7.94 5.87
C SER A 855 27.30 -8.49 5.28
N THR A 856 26.55 -9.27 6.08
CA THR A 856 25.29 -9.92 5.69
C THR A 856 24.05 -9.24 6.29
N LEU A 857 24.23 -8.31 7.23
CA LEU A 857 23.18 -7.42 7.69
C LEU A 857 23.21 -6.13 6.85
N PRO A 858 22.07 -5.54 6.45
CA PRO A 858 22.03 -4.32 5.63
C PRO A 858 22.42 -3.04 6.41
N VAL A 859 23.27 -3.15 7.44
CA VAL A 859 23.70 -2.03 8.30
C VAL A 859 24.80 -1.18 7.65
N ASN A 860 25.48 -1.69 6.60
CA ASN A 860 26.48 -0.93 5.85
C ASN A 860 25.92 -0.10 4.67
N GLN A 861 24.60 0.10 4.62
CA GLN A 861 23.96 1.01 3.65
C GLN A 861 23.24 2.16 4.37
N LEU A 862 23.97 2.84 5.26
CA LEU A 862 23.67 4.24 5.52
C LEU A 862 24.16 5.05 4.30
N PRO A 863 23.33 5.93 3.71
CA PRO A 863 23.76 6.79 2.62
C PRO A 863 24.88 7.72 3.10
N ASP A 864 26.04 7.63 2.45
CA ASP A 864 27.07 8.67 2.57
C ASP A 864 26.52 9.96 1.95
N THR A 865 26.64 11.07 2.67
CA THR A 865 25.96 12.35 2.38
C THR A 865 26.39 13.02 1.06
N ASP A 866 27.35 12.45 0.34
CA ASP A 866 27.84 12.91 -0.97
C ASP A 866 27.15 12.24 -2.19
N GLN A 867 26.22 11.28 -2.00
CA GLN A 867 25.56 10.56 -3.13
C GLN A 867 24.12 11.01 -3.45
N LEU A 868 23.57 12.02 -2.76
CA LEU A 868 22.20 12.52 -3.01
C LEU A 868 22.06 13.52 -4.16
N SER A 869 23.07 13.65 -5.02
CA SER A 869 22.99 14.44 -6.25
C SER A 869 23.08 13.57 -7.49
N GLY A 870 22.03 12.76 -7.69
CA GLY A 870 21.77 12.07 -8.96
C GLY A 870 21.50 10.58 -8.82
N VAL A 871 20.28 10.22 -8.41
CA VAL A 871 19.76 8.85 -8.55
C VAL A 871 18.54 8.89 -9.46
N GLU A 872 18.72 8.41 -10.70
CA GLU A 872 17.64 7.92 -11.56
C GLU A 872 17.16 6.56 -11.05
N LEU A 873 15.85 6.31 -11.11
CA LEU A 873 15.22 5.07 -10.65
C LEU A 873 15.79 3.82 -11.36
N PRO A 874 16.01 2.69 -10.65
CA PRO A 874 16.52 1.47 -11.26
C PRO A 874 15.41 0.66 -11.96
N THR A 875 15.51 0.54 -13.28
CA THR A 875 14.91 -0.56 -14.06
C THR A 875 15.83 -1.78 -13.95
N GLN A 876 15.50 -2.78 -13.15
CA GLN A 876 16.25 -4.04 -13.09
C GLN A 876 15.75 -5.02 -14.16
N GLY A 877 16.62 -5.29 -15.14
CA GLY A 877 16.53 -6.41 -16.08
C GLY A 877 17.46 -7.54 -15.64
N LEU A 878 16.94 -8.77 -15.68
CA LEU A 878 17.68 -10.03 -15.53
C LEU A 878 18.90 -10.10 -16.46
N ASP A 879 20.04 -10.55 -15.93
CA ASP A 879 21.22 -10.93 -16.72
C ASP A 879 21.35 -12.47 -16.76
N LEU A 880 21.42 -13.03 -17.97
CA LEU A 880 21.69 -14.45 -18.26
C LEU A 880 23.02 -14.54 -19.03
N PRO A 881 23.84 -15.59 -18.81
CA PRO A 881 25.26 -15.57 -19.13
C PRO A 881 25.55 -15.62 -20.64
N ALA A 882 26.48 -14.78 -21.07
CA ALA A 882 26.97 -14.70 -22.43
C ALA A 882 27.81 -15.93 -22.84
N GLY A 883 27.33 -16.67 -23.83
CA GLY A 883 28.10 -17.67 -24.58
C GLY A 883 28.24 -17.21 -26.04
N ASP A 884 29.50 -17.03 -26.47
CA ASP A 884 29.94 -16.61 -27.79
C ASP A 884 29.65 -17.68 -28.86
N LEU A 885 28.95 -17.34 -29.95
CA LEU A 885 28.97 -18.12 -31.19
C LEU A 885 28.61 -17.25 -32.42
N SER A 886 29.55 -17.15 -33.35
CA SER A 886 29.51 -16.29 -34.54
C SER A 886 28.96 -16.99 -35.80
N LEU A 887 28.15 -16.23 -36.57
CA LEU A 887 27.91 -16.22 -38.05
C LEU A 887 27.11 -17.39 -38.70
N PRO A 888 26.49 -17.24 -39.89
CA PRO A 888 26.37 -16.08 -40.82
C PRO A 888 24.94 -15.79 -41.39
N THR A 889 24.82 -14.63 -42.05
CA THR A 889 23.72 -14.17 -42.92
C THR A 889 23.70 -14.87 -44.28
N ASP A 890 22.52 -15.24 -44.82
CA ASP A 890 22.08 -14.92 -46.21
C ASP A 890 20.65 -15.40 -46.57
N GLU A 891 20.02 -14.57 -47.42
CA GLU A 891 18.77 -14.59 -48.21
C GLU A 891 17.85 -15.83 -48.34
N LEU A 892 16.51 -15.61 -48.31
CA LEU A 892 15.55 -15.75 -49.46
C LEU A 892 14.04 -15.76 -49.05
N GLY A 893 13.26 -14.77 -49.52
CA GLY A 893 11.96 -14.97 -50.24
C GLY A 893 10.58 -14.97 -49.52
N LEU A 894 9.96 -13.78 -49.34
CA LEU A 894 8.53 -13.32 -49.50
C LEU A 894 7.30 -14.22 -49.15
N PRO A 895 6.06 -13.70 -48.83
CA PRO A 895 5.56 -12.30 -48.80
C PRO A 895 4.76 -11.88 -47.52
N GLU A 896 4.36 -10.59 -47.50
CA GLU A 896 3.75 -9.76 -46.45
C GLU A 896 2.36 -10.19 -45.90
N GLU A 897 2.19 -10.11 -44.57
CA GLU A 897 0.97 -9.60 -43.93
C GLU A 897 1.31 -8.47 -42.95
N ARG A 898 0.47 -7.43 -42.98
CA ARG A 898 0.69 -6.13 -42.35
C ARG A 898 0.33 -6.16 -40.87
N SER A 899 1.34 -6.21 -40.01
CA SER A 899 1.22 -5.83 -38.60
C SER A 899 1.28 -4.30 -38.47
N PHE A 900 0.26 -3.71 -37.84
CA PHE A 900 0.24 -2.32 -37.40
C PHE A 900 1.19 -2.14 -36.21
N GLY A 901 2.50 -2.10 -36.49
CA GLY A 901 3.53 -1.58 -35.58
C GLY A 901 3.85 -0.14 -35.97
N GLY A 902 3.11 0.81 -35.40
CA GLY A 902 3.35 2.25 -35.57
C GLY A 902 3.94 2.84 -34.30
N THR A 903 5.26 2.72 -34.14
CA THR A 903 6.04 3.59 -33.23
C THR A 903 6.01 5.02 -33.79
N LEU A 904 5.34 5.95 -33.12
CA LEU A 904 5.52 7.37 -33.40
C LEU A 904 6.83 7.88 -32.75
N PRO A 905 7.54 8.82 -33.40
CA PRO A 905 8.99 8.94 -33.28
C PRO A 905 9.44 9.98 -32.25
N LEU A 906 10.56 9.64 -31.60
CA LEU A 906 11.44 10.58 -30.91
C LEU A 906 12.04 11.54 -31.96
N VAL A 907 11.74 12.84 -31.88
CA VAL A 907 12.44 13.87 -32.67
C VAL A 907 13.05 14.89 -31.72
N GLY A 908 14.32 14.65 -31.40
CA GLY A 908 15.28 15.72 -31.13
C GLY A 908 15.77 16.28 -32.46
N GLY A 909 15.71 17.59 -32.63
CA GLY A 909 16.20 18.28 -33.81
C GLY A 909 16.50 19.74 -33.48
N ASN A 910 17.79 20.05 -33.34
CA ASN A 910 18.32 21.39 -33.12
C ASN A 910 18.95 21.89 -34.43
N PHE A 911 18.36 22.87 -35.13
CA PHE A 911 18.95 23.76 -36.14
C PHE A 911 17.91 24.86 -36.44
N GLY A 912 18.11 26.18 -36.39
CA GLY A 912 19.26 27.07 -36.22
C GLY A 912 19.01 28.33 -37.06
N PHE A 913 19.17 29.56 -36.55
CA PHE A 913 19.66 30.78 -37.22
C PHE A 913 19.66 31.99 -36.24
N THR A 914 20.83 32.60 -36.06
CA THR A 914 21.19 33.85 -35.36
C THR A 914 21.13 35.07 -36.33
N PRO A 915 21.59 36.32 -36.03
CA PRO A 915 21.62 37.18 -34.81
C PRO A 915 21.19 38.67 -35.04
N VAL A 916 20.92 39.45 -33.99
CA VAL A 916 21.17 40.93 -33.91
C VAL A 916 21.49 41.27 -32.44
N VAL A 917 22.77 41.29 -32.01
CA VAL A 917 23.67 42.47 -31.86
C VAL A 917 23.40 43.34 -30.61
N GLN A 918 24.37 43.24 -29.67
CA GLN A 918 24.96 44.28 -28.78
C GLN A 918 24.04 45.02 -27.79
N GLY A 919 24.37 45.28 -26.52
CA GLY A 919 25.58 45.19 -25.70
C GLY A 919 25.20 45.83 -24.35
N LEU A 920 25.72 45.41 -23.20
CA LEU A 920 26.88 46.03 -22.55
C LEU A 920 27.17 45.26 -21.25
N LEU A 921 28.34 44.65 -21.18
CA LEU A 921 29.12 44.46 -19.93
C LEU A 921 29.88 45.78 -19.64
N PRO A 922 30.61 45.98 -18.51
CA PRO A 922 30.79 45.15 -17.30
C PRO A 922 30.70 45.96 -15.97
N LEU A 923 30.63 45.29 -14.82
CA LEU A 923 31.39 45.72 -13.63
C LEU A 923 31.81 44.51 -12.79
N THR A 924 33.08 44.12 -12.94
CA THR A 924 33.85 43.38 -11.93
C THR A 924 34.54 44.37 -10.98
N PRO A 925 34.78 43.99 -9.72
CA PRO A 925 36.16 43.75 -9.29
C PRO A 925 36.26 42.44 -8.48
N ALA A 926 37.12 41.49 -8.86
CA ALA A 926 38.54 41.38 -8.52
C ALA A 926 38.78 41.01 -7.05
N GLY A 927 39.44 39.87 -6.84
CA GLY A 927 39.52 39.16 -5.57
C GLY A 927 40.53 39.70 -4.57
N ARG A 928 40.38 39.20 -3.34
CA ARG A 928 41.45 39.02 -2.34
C ARG A 928 41.18 37.75 -1.54
N SER A 929 42.28 37.06 -1.24
CA SER A 929 42.39 35.74 -0.63
C SER A 929 42.42 35.75 0.91
N LEU A 930 41.77 34.73 1.50
CA LEU A 930 41.90 34.11 2.84
C LEU A 930 41.16 34.73 4.05
N PRO A 931 40.72 33.95 5.07
CA PRO A 931 40.68 32.48 5.21
C PRO A 931 39.26 31.89 5.38
N THR A 932 39.11 30.62 5.00
CA THR A 932 37.90 29.80 5.11
C THR A 932 37.70 29.33 6.55
N VAL A 933 36.51 29.59 7.11
CA VAL A 933 35.94 28.89 8.26
C VAL A 933 35.00 27.84 7.68
N PRO A 934 35.05 26.55 8.09
CA PRO A 934 34.09 25.57 7.60
C PRO A 934 32.74 25.84 8.27
N ALA A 935 31.77 26.34 7.51
CA ALA A 935 30.36 26.24 7.86
C ALA A 935 29.89 24.84 7.43
N ALA A 936 29.29 24.10 8.36
CA ALA A 936 28.60 22.85 8.08
C ALA A 936 27.44 23.09 7.07
N PRO A 937 27.15 22.15 6.17
CA PRO A 937 26.04 22.30 5.24
C PRO A 937 24.72 22.22 5.99
N VAL A 938 24.00 23.35 6.08
CA VAL A 938 22.58 23.38 6.44
C VAL A 938 21.81 22.90 5.22
N ALA A 939 21.34 21.66 5.24
CA ALA A 939 20.40 21.15 4.25
C ALA A 939 19.02 21.73 4.57
N VAL A 940 18.65 22.80 3.87
CA VAL A 940 17.25 23.24 3.78
C VAL A 940 16.56 22.31 2.77
N PRO A 941 15.41 21.69 3.08
CA PRO A 941 14.71 20.88 2.09
C PRO A 941 14.25 21.78 0.94
N ALA A 942 14.82 21.54 -0.24
CA ALA A 942 14.51 22.27 -1.45
C ALA A 942 13.29 21.64 -2.15
N THR A 943 12.24 22.44 -2.31
CA THR A 943 11.16 22.33 -3.31
C THR A 943 10.46 20.97 -3.45
N LEU A 944 9.28 20.85 -2.83
CA LEU A 944 8.26 19.83 -3.08
C LEU A 944 7.98 19.66 -4.60
N PRO A 945 8.30 18.49 -5.19
CA PRO A 945 7.71 18.07 -6.45
C PRO A 945 6.52 17.14 -6.13
N VAL A 946 5.29 17.64 -6.26
CA VAL A 946 4.10 16.78 -6.30
C VAL A 946 4.20 15.90 -7.55
N VAL A 947 4.55 14.63 -7.35
CA VAL A 947 4.48 13.59 -8.38
C VAL A 947 3.23 12.77 -8.09
N VAL A 948 2.19 12.96 -8.90
CA VAL A 948 1.03 12.07 -8.91
C VAL A 948 1.48 10.73 -9.51
N PRO A 949 1.43 9.60 -8.77
CA PRO A 949 1.71 8.30 -9.35
C PRO A 949 0.63 7.95 -10.38
N VAL A 950 1.06 7.52 -11.57
CA VAL A 950 0.15 6.94 -12.57
C VAL A 950 -0.18 5.52 -12.11
N VAL A 951 -1.46 5.26 -11.82
CA VAL A 951 -2.01 3.93 -11.52
C VAL A 951 -1.64 2.95 -12.65
N PRO A 952 -0.89 1.87 -12.39
CA PRO A 952 -0.68 0.84 -13.39
C PRO A 952 -1.95 -0.02 -13.51
N VAL A 953 -2.67 0.12 -14.62
CA VAL A 953 -3.69 -0.86 -15.02
C VAL A 953 -2.96 -2.15 -15.40
N ALA A 954 -3.06 -3.17 -14.53
CA ALA A 954 -2.49 -4.49 -14.80
C ALA A 954 -3.17 -5.11 -16.03
N GLN A 955 -2.41 -5.36 -17.10
CA GLN A 955 -2.83 -6.27 -18.16
C GLN A 955 -2.69 -7.72 -17.68
N PRO A 956 -3.64 -8.62 -17.95
CA PRO A 956 -3.55 -10.02 -17.55
C PRO A 956 -2.41 -10.70 -18.31
N ARG A 957 -1.31 -11.02 -17.62
CA ARG A 957 -0.27 -11.91 -18.17
C ARG A 957 -0.77 -13.35 -18.06
N ALA A 958 -0.66 -14.10 -19.16
CA ALA A 958 -0.98 -15.52 -19.21
C ALA A 958 -0.19 -16.29 -18.14
N LEU A 959 -0.93 -17.03 -17.30
CA LEU A 959 -0.43 -17.90 -16.24
C LEU A 959 0.48 -18.99 -16.82
N GLY A 960 1.80 -18.82 -16.65
CA GLY A 960 2.73 -19.93 -16.66
C GLY A 960 2.66 -20.64 -15.31
N THR A 961 2.51 -21.96 -15.34
CA THR A 961 2.56 -22.83 -14.16
C THR A 961 3.77 -22.50 -13.27
N PRO A 962 3.60 -22.19 -11.98
CA PRO A 962 4.72 -21.97 -11.08
C PRO A 962 5.50 -23.28 -10.92
N ALA A 963 6.81 -23.24 -11.18
CA ALA A 963 7.70 -24.28 -10.70
C ALA A 963 7.85 -24.11 -9.18
N LEU A 964 7.60 -25.20 -8.43
CA LEU A 964 7.90 -25.33 -7.00
C LEU A 964 9.29 -24.74 -6.69
N PRO A 965 9.43 -23.85 -5.69
CA PRO A 965 10.74 -23.42 -5.24
C PRO A 965 11.54 -24.63 -4.76
N ALA A 966 12.73 -24.84 -5.33
CA ALA A 966 13.66 -25.82 -4.80
C ALA A 966 14.07 -25.41 -3.39
N LEU A 967 13.82 -26.30 -2.42
CA LEU A 967 14.31 -26.23 -1.04
C LEU A 967 15.79 -25.77 -1.02
N PRO A 968 16.16 -24.74 -0.22
CA PRO A 968 17.55 -24.39 -0.05
C PRO A 968 18.26 -25.52 0.73
N THR A 969 19.19 -26.21 0.07
CA THR A 969 20.14 -27.09 0.76
C THR A 969 21.16 -26.23 1.49
N THR A 970 20.88 -25.85 2.73
CA THR A 970 21.87 -25.25 3.62
C THR A 970 22.83 -26.34 4.11
N SER A 971 24.11 -26.20 3.77
CA SER A 971 25.17 -27.08 4.27
C SER A 971 25.50 -26.72 5.72
N LEU A 972 25.10 -27.56 6.68
CA LEU A 972 25.65 -27.52 8.03
C LEU A 972 27.12 -27.97 8.01
N SER A 973 28.05 -27.02 7.88
CA SER A 973 29.46 -27.22 8.23
C SER A 973 29.66 -26.71 9.65
N GLY A 974 29.71 -27.59 10.65
CA GLY A 974 30.02 -27.13 12.01
C GLY A 974 29.95 -28.12 13.18
N LEU A 975 29.25 -29.26 13.07
CA LEU A 975 29.17 -30.21 14.19
C LEU A 975 30.22 -31.33 14.09
N LYS A 976 31.30 -31.22 14.89
CA LYS A 976 32.20 -32.36 15.17
C LYS A 976 31.54 -33.28 16.21
N LEU A 977 30.90 -34.34 15.73
CA LEU A 977 30.55 -35.50 16.54
C LEU A 977 31.73 -36.50 16.51
N ASP A 978 32.52 -36.52 17.58
CA ASP A 978 33.55 -37.52 17.80
C ASP A 978 32.89 -38.86 18.14
N ALA A 979 32.74 -39.72 17.15
CA ALA A 979 32.34 -41.11 17.36
C ALA A 979 32.91 -42.02 16.27
N THR A 980 34.22 -42.27 16.26
CA THR A 980 34.77 -43.50 15.68
C THR A 980 36.09 -43.92 16.36
N GLY A 981 35.96 -44.80 17.36
CA GLY A 981 37.02 -45.72 17.73
C GLY A 981 36.84 -47.03 16.96
N ASP A 982 37.88 -47.41 16.21
CA ASP A 982 38.13 -48.72 15.60
C ASP A 982 37.08 -49.30 14.63
N ALA A 983 37.35 -49.13 13.33
CA ALA A 983 37.65 -50.27 12.44
C ALA A 983 37.79 -49.82 10.97
N LEU A 984 38.95 -49.23 10.63
CA LEU A 984 39.49 -49.42 9.28
C LEU A 984 40.17 -50.79 9.25
N LYS A 985 39.65 -51.72 8.42
CA LYS A 985 40.46 -52.56 7.52
C LYS A 985 39.61 -53.53 6.69
N ALA A 986 39.98 -53.59 5.41
CA ALA A 986 39.53 -54.47 4.32
C ALA A 986 38.40 -53.85 3.46
N ALA A 987 38.53 -53.63 2.15
CA ALA A 987 39.55 -54.04 1.20
C ALA A 987 39.61 -53.10 -0.01
N ASP A 988 40.81 -52.97 -0.58
CA ASP A 988 41.11 -52.30 -1.84
C ASP A 988 40.44 -52.97 -3.05
N GLY A 989 39.98 -52.15 -4.00
CA GLY A 989 39.53 -52.60 -5.32
C GLY A 989 39.18 -51.44 -6.25
N GLU A 990 40.14 -51.04 -7.10
CA GLU A 990 39.94 -50.13 -8.24
C GLU A 990 38.83 -50.63 -9.20
N ARG A 991 37.93 -49.73 -9.65
CA ARG A 991 37.64 -49.42 -11.08
C ARG A 991 36.36 -48.59 -11.29
N SER A 992 36.56 -47.46 -11.99
CA SER A 992 35.68 -46.78 -12.97
C SER A 992 34.16 -46.69 -12.73
N LEU A 993 33.70 -45.48 -12.42
CA LEU A 993 32.31 -45.04 -12.66
C LEU A 993 32.15 -44.61 -14.14
N PRO A 994 31.20 -45.16 -14.91
CA PRO A 994 30.77 -44.56 -16.16
C PRO A 994 29.72 -43.47 -15.90
N THR A 995 29.96 -42.32 -16.52
CA THR A 995 29.01 -41.24 -16.80
C THR A 995 27.66 -41.76 -17.31
N ALA A 996 26.57 -41.31 -16.70
CA ALA A 996 25.21 -41.41 -17.26
C ALA A 996 24.83 -40.06 -17.92
N PRO A 997 24.12 -40.08 -19.07
CA PRO A 997 24.00 -38.93 -19.97
C PRO A 997 22.70 -38.15 -19.79
N ALA A 998 22.77 -36.84 -20.03
CA ALA A 998 21.63 -36.03 -20.42
C ALA A 998 21.06 -36.55 -21.76
N LEU A 999 19.74 -36.64 -21.89
CA LEU A 999 19.10 -36.67 -23.20
C LEU A 999 17.66 -36.14 -23.12
N ALA A 1000 17.46 -34.97 -23.72
CA ALA A 1000 16.21 -34.59 -24.34
C ALA A 1000 15.89 -35.52 -25.51
N GLY A 1001 14.61 -35.79 -25.73
CA GLY A 1001 14.09 -36.40 -26.96
C GLY A 1001 13.80 -37.90 -26.85
N LEU A 1002 12.55 -38.23 -26.55
CA LEU A 1002 11.97 -39.51 -26.96
C LEU A 1002 10.54 -39.33 -27.48
N ASP A 1003 10.42 -39.81 -28.71
CA ASP A 1003 9.32 -39.86 -29.66
C ASP A 1003 8.17 -40.76 -29.18
N THR A 1004 6.93 -40.29 -29.33
CA THR A 1004 5.67 -40.90 -28.87
C THR A 1004 5.23 -42.13 -29.69
N ARG A 1005 6.17 -42.89 -30.27
CA ARG A 1005 5.88 -44.08 -31.10
C ARG A 1005 6.43 -45.40 -30.58
N SER A 1006 7.00 -45.45 -29.39
CA SER A 1006 7.48 -46.72 -28.78
C SER A 1006 6.72 -47.17 -27.52
N LEU A 1007 5.65 -46.49 -27.12
CA LEU A 1007 4.83 -46.90 -25.97
C LEU A 1007 3.63 -47.80 -26.34
N PHE A 1008 3.34 -47.98 -27.63
CA PHE A 1008 2.36 -48.93 -28.13
C PHE A 1008 3.05 -50.05 -28.90
N GLY A 1009 3.42 -51.10 -28.17
CA GLY A 1009 3.80 -52.37 -28.77
C GLY A 1009 2.57 -53.02 -29.40
N ASN A 1010 2.67 -53.33 -30.70
CA ASN A 1010 1.73 -54.21 -31.38
C ASN A 1010 1.84 -55.63 -30.81
N LEU A 1011 0.75 -56.17 -30.30
CA LEU A 1011 0.47 -57.59 -30.35
C LEU A 1011 -1.04 -57.79 -30.54
N GLU A 1012 -1.33 -58.35 -31.72
CA GLU A 1012 -2.63 -58.75 -32.23
C GLU A 1012 -3.21 -59.95 -31.47
N ASP A 1013 -4.52 -60.13 -31.67
CA ASP A 1013 -5.33 -61.34 -31.56
C ASP A 1013 -5.98 -61.76 -30.21
N THR A 1014 -7.22 -61.29 -30.09
CA THR A 1014 -8.46 -62.09 -29.98
C THR A 1014 -8.60 -63.06 -28.79
N ILE A 1015 -9.55 -62.76 -27.88
CA ILE A 1015 -10.64 -63.68 -27.47
C ILE A 1015 -11.72 -62.97 -26.64
N GLN A 1016 -12.96 -63.41 -26.89
CA GLN A 1016 -14.28 -62.98 -26.45
C GLN A 1016 -14.51 -62.67 -24.96
N MET A 1017 -15.46 -61.76 -24.72
CA MET A 1017 -16.23 -61.59 -23.47
C MET A 1017 -16.77 -62.92 -22.91
N PRO A 1018 -17.13 -62.95 -21.61
CA PRO A 1018 -18.56 -62.79 -21.34
C PRO A 1018 -18.90 -61.85 -20.16
N ARG A 1019 -20.05 -61.19 -20.39
CA ARG A 1019 -21.01 -60.60 -19.45
C ARG A 1019 -21.00 -61.22 -18.03
N ILE A 1020 -21.07 -60.36 -17.02
CA ILE A 1020 -22.27 -59.98 -16.24
C ILE A 1020 -22.07 -58.57 -15.72
#